data_AF-A0A4S4MT44-F1
#
_entry.id   AF-A0A4S4MT44-F1
#
_cell.length_a   1.000
_cell.length_b   1.000
_cell.length_c   1.000
_cell.angle_alpha   90.00
_cell.angle_beta   90.00
_cell.angle_gamma   90.00
#
_symmetry.space_group_name_H-M   'P 1'
#
loop_
_entity.id
_entity.type
_entity.pdbx_description
1 polymer ?
#
loop_
_entity_poly.entity_id
_entity_poly.type
_entity_poly.pdbx_seq_one_letter_code
_entity_poly.pdbx_strand_id
1 'polypeptide(L)'
;MAEDFGQSAKPTAAIRNILDTYPFSIGILREILQNSDDAGATRQVFASDSRTHPTTHLLSDQLSGAQGHALLAYNNTVFLENEQTNDWEALQNINESSKRTDTSKHGGKRVDLTQDPIKYSDHVHAMDLDVLDSSFTSGDVLNGTVIRLPLRQPGHNSEISGKTLTAMEIRQLFLDFIQDELGIALLFLRHLKSITFLEVDNHGTRCIGQAEFGKTPIGSPNGTTTQEIVSVDKLEPGRLTWRVVHVDFADSECANILERRLSRNVSEDLQREKLSPAVSLAFPMPLQPPSRSLLFTYLPLPLPTGFPCHIHSLFALTPSRQNLRNAVEQGLVHGARDELLVEWNKVLFEHFIPRAWGASLELLAHSCSNPLDLWQAWPPASQDTPGGDPFYWRQLVLNLTRVLIDEDRPIWPLIGSNAFARASHVLAASHDDQQYLSSLVTSGVQITLPPLYVLHTMDLLGSQERKLTPKSARKILMMNVARVQRTSSLEKDSLTRFLLSEGDPAMLAGLPIIPFMNGDYIALQPNAQAGGTLHALLDDEAASVFEVGSGNFIPISRVPANFITTSPAVLNVTTLGCAQVIGYLEVIVNQLDPSSLTAWLPQFWAWLTASSLRDQICDVLSTSNLRVLPDTKRDLHILKTIFFDTGEIDDHIQAVLSNHVISRISVTMKPFIWLSISPAA
;
A
#
# COMPACT_ATOMS: atom_id res chain seq x y z
N MET A 1 -15.52 56.44 47.40
CA MET A 1 -14.55 55.41 47.02
C MET A 1 -15.35 54.17 46.70
N ALA A 2 -15.44 53.80 45.43
CA ALA A 2 -16.01 52.52 45.05
C ALA A 2 -14.93 51.46 45.35
N GLU A 3 -15.23 50.51 46.23
CA GLU A 3 -14.40 49.31 46.38
C GLU A 3 -14.43 48.57 45.05
N ASP A 4 -13.25 48.26 44.51
CA ASP A 4 -13.11 47.44 43.30
C ASP A 4 -13.78 46.09 43.54
N PHE A 5 -14.89 45.85 42.84
CA PHE A 5 -15.58 44.57 42.83
C PHE A 5 -14.89 43.64 41.81
N GLY A 6 -14.07 42.70 42.29
CA GLY A 6 -13.38 41.72 41.45
C GLY A 6 -13.33 40.33 42.09
N GLN A 7 -13.46 39.27 41.29
CA GLN A 7 -13.28 37.89 41.73
C GLN A 7 -11.78 37.54 41.81
N SER A 8 -11.27 37.17 42.99
CA SER A 8 -9.91 36.63 43.14
C SER A 8 -9.94 35.11 43.34
N ALA A 9 -9.36 34.34 42.43
CA ALA A 9 -9.19 32.88 42.59
C ALA A 9 -7.83 32.55 43.24
N LYS A 10 -7.85 31.79 44.35
CA LYS A 10 -6.65 31.31 45.05
C LYS A 10 -5.75 30.49 44.10
N PRO A 11 -4.41 30.69 44.10
CA PRO A 11 -3.49 29.90 43.27
C PRO A 11 -3.61 28.38 43.50
N THR A 12 -3.83 27.94 44.74
CA THR A 12 -4.01 26.53 45.10
C THR A 12 -5.25 25.92 44.45
N ALA A 13 -6.34 26.67 44.34
CA ALA A 13 -7.56 26.25 43.66
C ALA A 13 -7.37 26.19 42.12
N ALA A 14 -6.61 27.12 41.54
CA ALA A 14 -6.30 27.09 40.12
C ALA A 14 -5.48 25.84 39.75
N ILE A 15 -4.42 25.54 40.51
CA ILE A 15 -3.61 24.33 40.30
C ILE A 15 -4.46 23.07 40.50
N ARG A 16 -5.31 23.02 41.52
CA ARG A 16 -6.22 21.88 41.74
C ARG A 16 -7.11 21.62 40.52
N ASN A 17 -7.75 22.66 39.98
CA ASN A 17 -8.61 22.53 38.80
C ASN A 17 -7.85 22.04 37.56
N ILE A 18 -6.58 22.44 37.40
CA ILE A 18 -5.71 21.91 36.35
C ILE A 18 -5.50 20.40 36.59
N LEU A 19 -5.09 20.00 37.79
CA LEU A 19 -4.83 18.59 38.12
C LEU A 19 -6.06 17.69 37.95
N ASP A 20 -7.27 18.19 38.19
CA ASP A 20 -8.52 17.45 37.94
C ASP A 20 -8.73 17.12 36.45
N THR A 21 -8.12 17.90 35.55
CA THR A 21 -8.17 17.69 34.08
C THR A 21 -6.97 16.87 33.57
N TYR A 22 -5.87 16.81 34.33
CA TYR A 22 -4.63 16.12 33.97
C TYR A 22 -4.27 15.07 35.03
N PRO A 23 -4.82 13.83 34.93
CA PRO A 23 -4.53 12.79 35.91
C PRO A 23 -3.06 12.35 35.85
N PHE A 24 -2.53 11.94 37.00
CA PHE A 24 -1.21 11.32 37.12
C PHE A 24 -1.07 10.17 36.11
N SER A 25 -0.10 10.31 35.21
CA SER A 25 0.15 9.39 34.11
C SER A 25 1.56 9.62 33.56
N ILE A 26 1.95 8.81 32.56
CA ILE A 26 3.19 8.96 31.78
C ILE A 26 3.35 10.37 31.20
N GLY A 27 2.26 11.13 31.05
CA GLY A 27 2.27 12.52 30.60
C GLY A 27 3.26 13.40 31.36
N ILE A 28 3.50 13.18 32.66
CA ILE A 28 4.48 13.95 33.43
C ILE A 28 5.90 13.80 32.87
N LEU A 29 6.29 12.57 32.49
CA LEU A 29 7.61 12.31 31.90
C LEU A 29 7.72 12.96 30.53
N ARG A 30 6.64 12.93 29.75
CA ARG A 30 6.58 13.57 28.43
C ARG A 30 6.75 15.09 28.54
N GLU A 31 6.04 15.75 29.44
CA GLU A 31 6.19 17.21 29.63
C GLU A 31 7.62 17.59 30.05
N ILE A 32 8.26 16.81 30.93
CA ILE A 32 9.67 17.04 31.32
C ILE A 32 10.62 16.81 30.12
N LEU A 33 10.37 15.78 29.31
CA LEU A 33 11.15 15.51 28.09
C LEU A 33 11.01 16.65 27.09
N GLN A 34 9.79 17.16 26.88
CA GLN A 34 9.55 18.28 25.97
C GLN A 34 10.28 19.54 26.44
N ASN A 35 10.16 19.89 27.73
CA ASN A 35 10.87 21.04 28.30
C ASN A 35 12.39 20.92 28.14
N SER A 36 12.92 19.71 28.29
CA SER A 36 14.36 19.47 28.14
C SER A 36 14.80 19.55 26.68
N ASP A 37 14.00 19.04 25.74
CA ASP A 37 14.27 19.21 24.30
C ASP A 37 14.20 20.69 23.90
N ASP A 38 13.18 21.41 24.35
CA ASP A 38 12.98 22.85 24.08
C ASP A 38 14.13 23.70 24.64
N ALA A 39 14.71 23.30 25.79
CA ALA A 39 15.90 23.91 26.37
C ALA A 39 17.20 23.57 25.61
N GLY A 40 17.14 22.66 24.63
CA GLY A 40 18.29 22.21 23.84
C GLY A 40 19.12 21.10 24.50
N ALA A 41 18.57 20.40 25.50
CA ALA A 41 19.27 19.32 26.18
C ALA A 41 19.53 18.15 25.24
N THR A 42 20.65 17.45 25.45
CA THR A 42 20.97 16.23 24.70
C THR A 42 20.77 14.96 25.53
N ARG A 43 20.61 15.08 26.85
CA ARG A 43 20.44 13.97 27.79
C ARG A 43 19.35 14.29 28.81
N GLN A 44 18.45 13.33 29.03
CA GLN A 44 17.49 13.34 30.13
C GLN A 44 17.72 12.13 31.05
N VAL A 45 17.83 12.36 32.35
CA VAL A 45 17.87 11.31 33.37
C VAL A 45 16.66 11.47 34.28
N PHE A 46 15.94 10.38 34.51
CA PHE A 46 14.90 10.28 35.53
C PHE A 46 15.37 9.34 36.63
N ALA A 47 15.16 9.69 37.89
CA ALA A 47 15.46 8.81 39.01
C ALA A 47 14.31 8.75 40.01
N SER A 48 13.96 7.54 40.44
CA SER A 48 13.06 7.31 41.57
C SER A 48 13.92 7.14 42.81
N ASP A 49 14.00 8.18 43.64
CA ASP A 49 14.74 8.16 44.91
C ASP A 49 13.82 7.75 46.05
N SER A 50 14.11 6.61 46.67
CA SER A 50 13.38 6.04 47.81
C SER A 50 14.11 6.24 49.15
N ARG A 51 15.17 7.04 49.18
CA ARG A 51 15.88 7.37 50.43
C ARG A 51 15.14 8.48 51.18
N THR A 52 15.54 8.65 52.45
CA THR A 52 15.14 9.80 53.27
C THR A 52 16.40 10.55 53.64
N HIS A 53 16.39 11.86 53.43
CA HIS A 53 17.53 12.75 53.61
C HIS A 53 17.48 13.46 54.97
N PRO A 54 18.62 13.98 55.47
CA PRO A 54 18.66 14.80 56.69
C PRO A 54 17.73 16.02 56.62
N THR A 55 17.33 16.53 57.79
CA THR A 55 16.34 17.63 57.92
C THR A 55 16.81 18.76 58.84
N THR A 56 18.11 18.81 59.14
CA THR A 56 18.70 19.74 60.10
C THR A 56 19.00 21.11 59.48
N HIS A 57 19.43 21.12 58.22
CA HIS A 57 19.89 22.31 57.51
C HIS A 57 18.98 22.61 56.31
N LEU A 58 17.81 23.17 56.62
CA LEU A 58 16.77 23.51 55.65
C LEU A 58 16.44 25.01 55.68
N LEU A 59 15.96 25.52 54.54
CA LEU A 59 15.35 26.86 54.43
C LEU A 59 14.21 27.12 55.44
N SER A 60 13.45 26.08 55.82
CA SER A 60 12.37 26.11 56.81
C SER A 60 12.11 24.70 57.33
N ASP A 61 11.85 24.56 58.63
CA ASP A 61 11.50 23.27 59.27
C ASP A 61 10.25 22.61 58.65
N GLN A 62 9.37 23.42 58.06
CA GLN A 62 8.17 22.95 57.34
C GLN A 62 8.50 22.13 56.09
N LEU A 63 9.75 22.21 55.59
CA LEU A 63 10.22 21.44 54.43
C LEU A 63 10.80 20.07 54.82
N SER A 64 10.81 19.70 56.09
CA SER A 64 11.25 18.37 56.54
C SER A 64 10.49 17.24 55.83
N GLY A 65 9.19 17.42 55.58
CA GLY A 65 8.36 16.47 54.83
C GLY A 65 8.75 16.32 53.34
N ALA A 66 9.54 17.24 52.78
CA ALA A 66 10.02 17.22 51.40
C ALA A 66 11.38 16.48 51.24
N GLN A 67 11.98 16.02 52.34
CA GLN A 67 13.26 15.29 52.34
C GLN A 67 13.10 13.77 52.19
N GLY A 68 11.88 13.28 51.98
CA GLY A 68 11.61 11.85 51.76
C GLY A 68 11.77 11.41 50.29
N HIS A 69 11.01 10.39 49.90
CA HIS A 69 11.03 9.84 48.54
C HIS A 69 10.72 10.94 47.50
N ALA A 70 11.35 10.89 46.33
CA ALA A 70 11.16 11.89 45.28
C ALA A 70 11.32 11.30 43.88
N LEU A 71 10.67 11.95 42.91
CA LEU A 71 11.05 11.85 41.50
C LEU A 71 12.08 12.94 41.21
N LEU A 72 13.24 12.53 40.72
CA LEU A 72 14.30 13.42 40.23
C LEU A 72 14.30 13.41 38.70
N ALA A 73 14.54 14.56 38.09
CA ALA A 73 14.76 14.71 36.67
C ALA A 73 15.95 15.63 36.41
N TYR A 74 16.96 15.15 35.70
CA TYR A 74 18.14 15.92 35.32
C TYR A 74 18.23 16.06 33.81
N ASN A 75 18.60 17.26 33.34
CA ASN A 75 19.06 17.47 31.97
C ASN A 75 20.36 18.28 31.96
N ASN A 76 21.11 18.17 30.86
CA ASN A 76 22.43 18.81 30.72
C ASN A 76 22.37 20.22 30.12
N THR A 77 21.31 20.98 30.42
CA THR A 77 21.16 22.39 30.05
C THR A 77 20.85 23.25 31.26
N VAL A 78 21.26 24.52 31.21
CA VAL A 78 21.02 25.51 32.26
C VAL A 78 19.85 26.41 31.90
N PHE A 79 19.11 26.87 32.91
CA PHE A 79 18.12 27.93 32.75
C PHE A 79 18.78 29.22 32.24
N LEU A 80 18.22 29.81 31.18
CA LEU A 80 18.73 31.03 30.57
C LEU A 80 18.06 32.27 31.17
N GLU A 81 18.87 33.29 31.41
CA GLU A 81 18.45 34.63 31.84
C GLU A 81 19.23 35.65 31.00
N ASN A 82 18.62 36.11 29.90
CA ASN A 82 19.20 37.06 28.96
C ASN A 82 18.12 37.99 28.37
N GLU A 83 18.50 38.92 27.48
CA GLU A 83 17.57 39.90 26.89
C GLU A 83 16.43 39.29 26.04
N GLN A 84 16.57 38.03 25.61
CA GLN A 84 15.64 37.33 24.71
C GLN A 84 14.82 36.27 25.44
N THR A 85 15.37 35.64 26.47
CA THR A 85 14.72 34.58 27.24
C THR A 85 15.00 34.73 28.73
N ASN A 86 13.95 34.64 29.54
CA ASN A 86 14.05 34.56 31.00
C ASN A 86 13.23 33.37 31.49
N ASP A 87 13.87 32.22 31.55
CA ASP A 87 13.19 30.97 31.89
C ASP A 87 12.73 30.96 33.36
N TRP A 88 13.41 31.71 34.23
CA TRP A 88 13.04 31.86 35.64
C TRP A 88 11.74 32.65 35.83
N GLU A 89 11.49 33.65 34.99
CA GLU A 89 10.25 34.42 34.99
C GLU A 89 9.08 33.57 34.48
N ALA A 90 9.31 32.78 33.41
CA ALA A 90 8.30 31.85 32.89
C ALA A 90 7.85 30.81 33.95
N LEU A 91 8.77 30.32 34.79
CA LEU A 91 8.44 29.39 35.88
C LEU A 91 7.58 30.02 37.00
N GLN A 92 7.65 31.33 37.19
CA GLN A 92 6.88 32.03 38.24
C GLN A 92 5.42 32.24 37.85
N ASN A 93 5.10 32.17 36.56
CA ASN A 93 3.79 32.48 36.00
C ASN A 93 2.92 31.22 35.84
N ILE A 94 2.43 30.69 36.96
CA ILE A 94 1.70 29.42 37.08
C ILE A 94 0.42 29.32 36.20
N ASN A 95 -0.19 30.45 35.81
CA ASN A 95 -1.45 30.49 35.05
C ASN A 95 -1.34 31.10 33.64
N GLU A 96 -0.15 31.56 33.22
CA GLU A 96 0.01 32.28 31.96
C GLU A 96 0.26 31.31 30.80
N SER A 97 -0.80 30.64 30.34
CA SER A 97 -0.79 30.05 29.00
C SER A 97 -0.92 31.15 27.93
N SER A 98 0.04 32.08 27.84
CA SER A 98 0.22 33.11 26.79
C SER A 98 -1.01 33.87 26.23
N LYS A 99 -2.22 33.79 26.82
CA LYS A 99 -3.45 34.32 26.19
C LYS A 99 -4.36 35.23 27.02
N ARG A 100 -4.10 35.54 28.30
CA ARG A 100 -4.81 36.64 29.02
C ARG A 100 -3.94 37.21 30.14
N THR A 101 -3.72 38.52 30.13
CA THR A 101 -3.00 39.29 31.16
C THR A 101 -3.85 39.47 32.42
N ASP A 102 -3.47 38.78 33.51
CA ASP A 102 -3.89 39.10 34.88
C ASP A 102 -2.65 38.98 35.79
N THR A 103 -2.03 40.11 36.08
CA THR A 103 -0.70 40.27 36.69
C THR A 103 -0.67 40.03 38.22
N SER A 104 -1.67 39.35 38.78
CA SER A 104 -1.89 39.25 40.23
C SER A 104 -1.40 37.96 40.90
N LYS A 105 -0.71 37.03 40.19
CA LYS A 105 -0.42 35.66 40.70
C LYS A 105 0.98 35.14 40.38
N HIS A 106 1.99 35.66 41.09
CA HIS A 106 3.36 35.11 41.07
C HIS A 106 3.47 33.93 42.04
N GLY A 107 4.03 32.80 41.60
CA GLY A 107 4.35 31.65 42.45
C GLY A 107 5.84 31.33 42.48
N GLY A 108 6.29 30.67 43.56
CA GLY A 108 7.70 30.23 43.73
C GLY A 108 8.59 31.20 44.49
N LYS A 109 9.74 30.70 44.97
CA LYS A 109 10.79 31.50 45.63
C LYS A 109 12.15 31.07 45.07
N ARG A 110 12.86 31.98 44.40
CA ARG A 110 14.27 31.78 44.02
C ARG A 110 15.15 31.95 45.25
N VAL A 111 16.03 30.99 45.50
CA VAL A 111 16.98 31.03 46.61
C VAL A 111 18.37 30.76 46.05
N ASP A 112 19.30 31.66 46.34
CA ASP A 112 20.71 31.45 46.03
C ASP A 112 21.35 30.60 47.14
N LEU A 113 21.54 29.31 46.85
CA LEU A 113 22.08 28.35 47.82
C LEU A 113 23.56 28.60 48.13
N THR A 114 24.27 29.40 47.33
CA THR A 114 25.69 29.71 47.54
C THR A 114 25.94 30.73 48.66
N GLN A 115 24.91 31.52 49.03
CA GLN A 115 25.06 32.55 50.06
C GLN A 115 25.25 31.96 51.47
N ASP A 116 24.71 30.78 51.74
CA ASP A 116 24.85 30.09 53.03
C ASP A 116 24.86 28.55 52.83
N PRO A 117 26.00 27.99 52.37
CA PRO A 117 26.09 26.58 51.98
C PRO A 117 25.82 25.61 53.14
N ILE A 118 26.11 26.02 54.38
CA ILE A 118 25.86 25.21 55.58
C ILE A 118 24.37 25.17 55.88
N LYS A 119 23.66 26.30 55.77
CA LYS A 119 22.23 26.36 56.06
C LYS A 119 21.36 25.54 55.11
N TYR A 120 21.83 25.28 53.90
CA TYR A 120 21.08 24.58 52.87
C TYR A 120 21.68 23.23 52.47
N SER A 121 22.64 22.70 53.24
CA SER A 121 23.38 21.47 52.89
C SER A 121 22.46 20.29 52.63
N ASP A 122 21.38 20.16 53.40
CA ASP A 122 20.46 19.04 53.29
C ASP A 122 19.59 19.14 52.02
N HIS A 123 19.28 20.36 51.56
CA HIS A 123 18.61 20.57 50.27
C HIS A 123 19.47 20.14 49.10
N VAL A 124 20.76 20.49 49.12
CA VAL A 124 21.71 20.13 48.06
C VAL A 124 21.97 18.63 48.06
N HIS A 125 22.16 18.03 49.24
CA HIS A 125 22.37 16.59 49.38
C HIS A 125 21.21 15.79 48.77
N ALA A 126 19.96 16.23 49.00
CA ALA A 126 18.78 15.57 48.46
C ALA A 126 18.63 15.68 46.93
N MET A 127 19.38 16.54 46.24
CA MET A 127 19.37 16.61 44.78
C MET A 127 20.15 15.48 44.10
N ASP A 128 20.99 14.77 44.87
CA ASP A 128 21.69 13.55 44.44
C ASP A 128 22.47 13.70 43.12
N LEU A 129 23.19 14.81 43.00
CA LEU A 129 23.86 15.22 41.76
C LEU A 129 24.88 14.18 41.27
N ASP A 130 25.61 13.55 42.19
CA ASP A 130 26.60 12.52 41.88
C ASP A 130 25.98 11.28 41.20
N VAL A 131 24.69 11.03 41.44
CA VAL A 131 23.94 9.92 40.82
C VAL A 131 23.35 10.32 39.47
N LEU A 132 22.84 11.55 39.35
CA LEU A 132 22.20 12.04 38.13
C LEU A 132 23.24 12.38 37.04
N ASP A 133 24.40 12.88 37.46
CA ASP A 133 25.51 13.26 36.59
C ASP A 133 26.83 12.79 37.20
N SER A 134 27.35 11.67 36.71
CA SER A 134 28.63 11.11 37.18
C SER A 134 29.85 11.98 36.85
N SER A 135 29.69 13.04 36.05
CA SER A 135 30.74 14.03 35.81
C SER A 135 30.73 15.18 36.81
N PHE A 136 29.67 15.32 37.60
CA PHE A 136 29.59 16.34 38.64
C PHE A 136 30.57 16.03 39.78
N THR A 137 31.24 17.08 40.25
CA THR A 137 32.11 17.01 41.44
C THR A 137 31.60 18.01 42.46
N SER A 138 31.42 17.56 43.70
CA SER A 138 30.96 18.43 44.79
C SER A 138 31.87 19.65 44.95
N GLY A 139 31.27 20.85 44.92
CA GLY A 139 31.96 22.14 44.94
C GLY A 139 31.98 22.87 43.60
N ASP A 140 31.73 22.16 42.48
CA ASP A 140 31.65 22.76 41.15
C ASP A 140 30.26 23.32 40.83
N VAL A 141 30.21 24.20 39.82
CA VAL A 141 28.94 24.68 39.25
C VAL A 141 28.31 23.55 38.45
N LEU A 142 27.05 23.22 38.77
CA LEU A 142 26.26 22.28 37.97
C LEU A 142 25.97 22.89 36.59
N ASN A 143 26.55 22.31 35.55
CA ASN A 143 26.24 22.68 34.16
C ASN A 143 25.02 21.88 33.65
N GLY A 144 23.89 22.07 34.32
CA GLY A 144 22.67 21.33 34.07
C GLY A 144 21.52 21.78 34.96
N THR A 145 20.37 21.15 34.78
CA THR A 145 19.14 21.44 35.52
C THR A 145 18.68 20.19 36.23
N VAL A 146 18.35 20.31 37.52
CA VAL A 146 17.76 19.23 38.32
C VAL A 146 16.43 19.69 38.87
N ILE A 147 15.41 18.86 38.65
CA ILE A 147 14.09 19.02 39.23
C ILE A 147 13.90 17.89 40.24
N ARG A 148 13.66 18.25 41.50
CA ARG A 148 13.26 17.32 42.56
C ARG A 148 11.79 17.52 42.88
N LEU A 149 11.01 16.46 42.75
CA LEU A 149 9.58 16.40 43.05
C LEU A 149 9.35 15.45 44.23
N PRO A 150 9.38 15.95 45.48
CA PRO A 150 9.13 15.14 46.67
C PRO A 150 7.73 14.52 46.63
N LEU A 151 7.63 13.23 46.92
CA LEU A 151 6.37 12.52 47.00
C LEU A 151 5.62 12.93 48.26
N ARG A 152 4.33 13.24 48.11
CA ARG A 152 3.47 13.57 49.25
C ARG A 152 3.32 12.36 50.16
N GLN A 153 3.65 12.54 51.44
CA GLN A 153 3.55 11.44 52.42
C GLN A 153 2.10 11.12 52.82
N PRO A 154 1.82 9.85 53.19
CA PRO A 154 0.51 9.44 53.71
C PRO A 154 0.06 10.31 54.89
N GLY A 155 -1.20 10.76 54.87
CA GLY A 155 -1.78 11.61 55.92
C GLY A 155 -1.58 13.12 55.74
N HIS A 156 -0.70 13.56 54.82
CA HIS A 156 -0.63 14.96 54.44
C HIS A 156 -1.68 15.30 53.37
N ASN A 157 -2.61 16.19 53.70
CA ASN A 157 -3.57 16.77 52.75
C ASN A 157 -3.23 18.25 52.52
N SER A 158 -2.99 18.62 51.27
CA SER A 158 -2.74 20.01 50.89
C SER A 158 -3.98 20.65 50.27
N GLU A 159 -4.01 21.98 50.21
CA GLU A 159 -5.02 22.69 49.42
C GLU A 159 -4.91 22.41 47.91
N ILE A 160 -3.81 21.83 47.41
CA ILE A 160 -3.68 21.52 45.98
C ILE A 160 -4.27 20.15 45.67
N SER A 161 -3.95 19.14 46.47
CA SER A 161 -4.43 17.76 46.29
C SER A 161 -4.25 16.96 47.59
N GLY A 162 -5.04 15.89 47.74
CA GLY A 162 -4.87 14.86 48.77
C GLY A 162 -4.27 13.55 48.24
N LYS A 163 -3.99 13.45 46.93
CA LYS A 163 -3.40 12.24 46.33
C LYS A 163 -1.98 12.03 46.84
N THR A 164 -1.67 10.81 47.27
CA THR A 164 -0.32 10.38 47.68
C THR A 164 0.19 9.37 46.67
N LEU A 165 1.49 9.39 46.41
CA LEU A 165 2.17 8.44 45.52
C LEU A 165 3.28 7.75 46.30
N THR A 166 3.46 6.48 46.05
CA THR A 166 4.53 5.63 46.59
C THR A 166 5.68 5.54 45.58
N ALA A 167 6.88 5.19 46.07
CA ALA A 167 8.02 4.92 45.19
C ALA A 167 7.72 3.78 44.20
N MET A 168 6.88 2.81 44.59
CA MET A 168 6.44 1.71 43.73
C MET A 168 5.57 2.20 42.56
N GLU A 169 4.69 3.19 42.78
CA GLU A 169 3.89 3.78 41.71
C GLU A 169 4.75 4.58 40.72
N ILE A 170 5.81 5.27 41.19
CA ILE A 170 6.79 5.93 40.31
C ILE A 170 7.60 4.88 39.53
N ARG A 171 8.02 3.80 40.19
CA ARG A 171 8.69 2.69 39.51
C ARG A 171 7.80 2.12 38.41
N GLN A 172 6.51 1.88 38.69
CA GLN A 172 5.59 1.35 37.69
C GLN A 172 5.44 2.32 36.51
N LEU A 173 5.33 3.62 36.79
CA LEU A 173 5.32 4.67 35.76
C LEU A 173 6.54 4.59 34.83
N PHE A 174 7.73 4.37 35.39
CA PHE A 174 8.96 4.19 34.61
C PHE A 174 8.90 2.91 33.77
N LEU A 175 8.51 1.78 34.37
CA LEU A 175 8.42 0.50 33.66
C LEU A 175 7.43 0.56 32.50
N ASP A 176 6.27 1.20 32.70
CA ASP A 176 5.27 1.40 31.64
C ASP A 176 5.85 2.23 30.49
N PHE A 177 6.55 3.34 30.78
CA PHE A 177 7.20 4.15 29.75
C PHE A 177 8.33 3.39 29.03
N ILE A 178 9.17 2.66 29.77
CA ILE A 178 10.28 1.87 29.23
C ILE A 178 9.76 0.82 28.25
N GLN A 179 8.67 0.14 28.62
CA GLN A 179 8.05 -0.89 27.81
C GLN A 179 7.40 -0.29 26.56
N ASP A 180 6.58 0.75 26.73
CA ASP A 180 5.65 1.18 25.67
C ASP A 180 6.17 2.32 24.79
N GLU A 181 7.05 3.20 25.30
CA GLU A 181 7.37 4.48 24.65
C GLU A 181 8.86 4.78 24.49
N LEU A 182 9.74 4.22 25.32
CA LEU A 182 11.17 4.51 25.29
C LEU A 182 11.81 4.28 23.91
N GLY A 183 11.28 3.35 23.12
CA GLY A 183 11.78 3.06 21.76
C GLY A 183 11.41 4.05 20.68
N ILE A 184 10.48 4.96 20.99
CA ILE A 184 9.86 5.85 20.01
C ILE A 184 9.81 7.31 20.51
N ALA A 185 10.10 7.56 21.80
CA ALA A 185 9.93 8.85 22.44
C ALA A 185 10.70 9.98 21.74
N LEU A 186 11.94 9.72 21.30
CA LEU A 186 12.80 10.75 20.71
C LEU A 186 12.81 10.76 19.17
N LEU A 187 11.87 10.06 18.51
CA LEU A 187 11.84 10.00 17.04
C LEU A 187 11.78 11.40 16.40
N PHE A 188 10.90 12.26 16.92
CA PHE A 188 10.63 13.59 16.34
C PHE A 188 11.14 14.76 17.20
N LEU A 189 11.84 14.48 18.30
CA LEU A 189 12.53 15.50 19.09
C LEU A 189 13.80 15.97 18.38
N ARG A 190 14.25 17.18 18.68
CA ARG A 190 15.32 17.86 17.92
C ARG A 190 16.69 17.71 18.55
N HIS A 191 16.75 17.80 19.88
CA HIS A 191 17.99 17.99 20.62
C HIS A 191 18.34 16.78 21.48
N LEU A 192 17.35 16.17 22.14
CA LEU A 192 17.53 15.01 23.00
C LEU A 192 18.06 13.81 22.22
N LYS A 193 19.10 13.18 22.77
CA LYS A 193 19.79 12.01 22.21
C LYS A 193 19.74 10.81 23.14
N SER A 194 19.48 10.99 24.43
CA SER A 194 19.38 9.86 25.35
C SER A 194 18.40 10.10 26.50
N ILE A 195 17.79 8.99 26.94
CA ILE A 195 16.95 8.92 28.14
C ILE A 195 17.50 7.81 29.03
N THR A 196 17.64 8.08 30.33
CA THR A 196 18.04 7.10 31.34
C THR A 196 17.06 7.09 32.51
N PHE A 197 16.69 5.90 32.98
CA PHE A 197 15.85 5.67 34.15
C PHE A 197 16.63 4.96 35.24
N LEU A 198 16.71 5.60 36.40
CA LEU A 198 17.43 5.13 37.58
C LEU A 198 16.47 4.85 38.74
N GLU A 199 16.85 3.91 39.58
CA GLU A 199 16.31 3.73 40.92
C GLU A 199 17.40 3.94 41.93
N VAL A 200 17.07 4.69 42.97
CA VAL A 200 18.00 4.99 44.05
C VAL A 200 17.35 4.61 45.38
N ASP A 201 18.08 3.81 46.15
CA ASP A 201 17.68 3.38 47.48
C ASP A 201 18.89 3.39 48.43
N ASN A 202 18.70 2.91 49.66
CA ASN A 202 19.79 2.84 50.64
C ASN A 202 20.88 1.80 50.29
N HIS A 203 20.65 0.95 49.29
CA HIS A 203 21.58 -0.08 48.81
C HIS A 203 22.40 0.38 47.59
N GLY A 204 21.96 1.44 46.90
CA GLY A 204 22.72 2.10 45.84
C GLY A 204 21.83 2.60 44.70
N THR A 205 22.45 2.73 43.53
CA THR A 205 21.78 3.15 42.29
C THR A 205 21.73 1.98 41.31
N ARG A 206 20.57 1.78 40.68
CA ARG A 206 20.38 0.82 39.59
C ARG A 206 19.76 1.50 38.37
N CYS A 207 20.34 1.29 37.19
CA CYS A 207 19.70 1.64 35.93
C CYS A 207 18.65 0.58 35.57
N ILE A 208 17.41 1.01 35.31
CA ILE A 208 16.29 0.12 34.96
C ILE A 208 15.85 0.26 33.50
N GLY A 209 16.34 1.28 32.80
CA GLY A 209 16.06 1.48 31.39
C GLY A 209 16.91 2.60 30.82
N GLN A 210 17.41 2.41 29.61
CA GLN A 210 18.17 3.42 28.89
C GLN A 210 17.93 3.27 27.40
N ALA A 211 17.87 4.39 26.69
CA ALA A 211 17.90 4.43 25.24
C ALA A 211 18.79 5.56 24.74
N GLU A 212 19.57 5.25 23.71
CA GLU A 212 20.37 6.21 22.95
C GLU A 212 19.86 6.29 21.51
N PHE A 213 19.71 7.51 21.01
CA PHE A 213 19.15 7.82 19.70
C PHE A 213 20.23 8.42 18.81
N GLY A 214 20.59 7.68 17.77
CA GLY A 214 21.47 8.14 16.70
C GLY A 214 20.65 8.59 15.50
N LYS A 215 20.73 9.88 15.14
CA LYS A 215 20.10 10.44 13.95
C LYS A 215 21.12 10.65 12.85
N THR A 216 20.91 10.01 11.69
CA THR A 216 21.81 10.09 10.54
C THR A 216 21.06 10.62 9.32
N PRO A 217 21.30 11.87 8.88
CA PRO A 217 20.68 12.41 7.68
C PRO A 217 21.01 11.58 6.44
N ILE A 218 20.04 11.45 5.53
CA ILE A 218 20.20 10.79 4.23
C ILE A 218 20.03 11.85 3.13
N GLY A 219 20.75 11.66 2.02
CA GLY A 219 20.61 12.50 0.82
C GLY A 219 19.14 12.71 0.45
N SER A 220 18.75 13.96 0.30
CA SER A 220 17.36 14.36 0.10
C SER A 220 17.12 14.75 -1.36
N PRO A 221 15.97 14.39 -1.95
CA PRO A 221 15.70 14.64 -3.37
C PRO A 221 15.46 16.14 -3.66
N ASN A 222 14.98 16.91 -2.69
CA ASN A 222 14.75 18.35 -2.80
C ASN A 222 14.79 19.03 -1.40
N GLY A 223 14.65 20.36 -1.36
CA GLY A 223 14.69 21.12 -0.10
C GLY A 223 13.44 21.01 0.78
N THR A 224 12.30 20.57 0.23
CA THR A 224 11.01 20.45 0.95
C THR A 224 10.80 19.07 1.56
N THR A 225 11.59 18.07 1.17
CA THR A 225 11.51 16.70 1.67
C THR A 225 12.87 16.26 2.14
N THR A 226 13.02 16.13 3.45
CA THR A 226 14.26 15.63 4.07
C THR A 226 14.03 14.28 4.71
N GLN A 227 15.12 13.54 4.98
CA GLN A 227 15.02 12.22 5.57
C GLN A 227 16.25 11.87 6.40
N GLU A 228 16.04 11.03 7.41
CA GLU A 228 17.07 10.53 8.30
C GLU A 228 16.81 9.07 8.72
N ILE A 229 17.88 8.37 9.09
CA ILE A 229 17.79 7.12 9.84
C ILE A 229 17.92 7.43 11.32
N VAL A 230 16.93 7.01 12.09
CA VAL A 230 16.97 7.06 13.55
C VAL A 230 17.18 5.66 14.09
N SER A 231 18.34 5.44 14.72
CA SER A 231 18.69 4.21 15.43
C SER A 231 18.47 4.39 16.92
N VAL A 232 17.87 3.39 17.56
CA VAL A 232 17.57 3.40 19.00
C VAL A 232 18.21 2.18 19.64
N ASP A 233 19.26 2.39 20.44
CA ASP A 233 19.95 1.35 21.19
C ASP A 233 19.39 1.31 22.60
N LYS A 234 18.64 0.26 22.94
CA LYS A 234 18.02 0.04 24.27
C LYS A 234 18.82 -0.92 25.14
N LEU A 235 18.69 -0.75 26.46
CA LEU A 235 19.11 -1.75 27.46
C LEU A 235 18.17 -2.98 27.43
N GLU A 236 18.29 -3.78 26.37
CA GLU A 236 17.50 -4.99 26.05
C GLU A 236 15.97 -4.81 25.79
N PRO A 237 15.37 -5.48 24.78
CA PRO A 237 15.99 -6.25 23.71
C PRO A 237 16.14 -5.40 22.43
N GLY A 238 17.38 -5.29 21.94
CA GLY A 238 17.70 -4.97 20.54
C GLY A 238 17.73 -3.50 20.14
N ARG A 239 18.42 -3.25 19.01
CA ARG A 239 18.45 -1.96 18.32
C ARG A 239 17.23 -1.83 17.41
N LEU A 240 16.48 -0.74 17.55
CA LEU A 240 15.41 -0.39 16.61
C LEU A 240 15.96 0.59 15.58
N THR A 241 15.49 0.49 14.33
CA THR A 241 15.86 1.43 13.28
C THR A 241 14.62 1.94 12.58
N TRP A 242 14.57 3.25 12.36
CA TRP A 242 13.47 3.94 11.72
C TRP A 242 13.99 4.79 10.57
N ARG A 243 13.26 4.79 9.46
CA ARG A 243 13.42 5.83 8.44
C ARG A 243 12.39 6.92 8.70
N VAL A 244 12.87 8.11 9.02
CA VAL A 244 12.02 9.28 9.24
C VAL A 244 12.09 10.17 8.01
N VAL A 245 10.94 10.49 7.45
CA VAL A 245 10.78 11.39 6.31
C VAL A 245 10.04 12.62 6.79
N HIS A 246 10.60 13.80 6.55
CA HIS A 246 10.01 15.09 6.87
C HIS A 246 9.59 15.76 5.57
N VAL A 247 8.36 16.28 5.52
CA VAL A 247 7.83 17.00 4.36
C VAL A 247 7.26 18.32 4.82
N ASP A 248 7.85 19.40 4.33
CA ASP A 248 7.43 20.76 4.57
C ASP A 248 6.54 21.24 3.42
N PHE A 249 5.47 21.95 3.79
CA PHE A 249 4.54 22.58 2.86
C PHE A 249 4.47 24.08 3.15
N ALA A 250 4.09 24.87 2.14
CA ALA A 250 4.00 26.30 2.31
C ALA A 250 2.80 26.69 3.19
N ASP A 251 3.03 27.56 4.18
CA ASP A 251 1.97 28.09 5.05
C ASP A 251 0.85 28.77 4.25
N SER A 252 1.20 29.42 3.13
CA SER A 252 0.22 30.04 2.23
C SER A 252 -0.72 29.04 1.56
N GLU A 253 -0.23 27.83 1.24
CA GLU A 253 -1.07 26.77 0.68
C GLU A 253 -2.11 26.31 1.70
N CYS A 254 -1.67 26.09 2.94
CA CYS A 254 -2.54 25.75 4.06
C CYS A 254 -3.60 26.83 4.31
N ALA A 255 -3.19 28.10 4.40
CA ALA A 255 -4.11 29.22 4.56
C ALA A 255 -5.18 29.21 3.45
N ASN A 256 -4.78 29.11 2.18
CA ASN A 256 -5.72 29.10 1.04
C ASN A 256 -6.73 27.94 1.07
N ILE A 257 -6.38 26.77 1.60
CA ILE A 257 -7.31 25.64 1.75
C ILE A 257 -8.33 25.95 2.87
N LEU A 258 -7.85 26.40 4.03
CA LEU A 258 -8.69 26.70 5.18
C LEU A 258 -9.61 27.91 4.95
N GLU A 259 -9.13 28.96 4.29
CA GLU A 259 -9.94 30.13 3.95
C GLU A 259 -11.13 29.75 3.05
N ARG A 260 -10.92 28.85 2.08
CA ARG A 260 -12.00 28.34 1.22
C ARG A 260 -13.02 27.50 1.99
N ARG A 261 -12.60 26.74 3.01
CA ARG A 261 -13.50 25.91 3.83
C ARG A 261 -14.29 26.72 4.85
N LEU A 262 -13.63 27.69 5.48
CA LEU A 262 -14.19 28.49 6.57
C LEU A 262 -14.79 29.81 6.08
N SER A 263 -14.62 30.15 4.80
CA SER A 263 -15.08 31.40 4.18
C SER A 263 -14.62 32.67 4.93
N ARG A 264 -13.42 32.65 5.51
CA ARG A 264 -12.80 33.77 6.25
C ARG A 264 -11.27 33.70 6.19
N ASN A 265 -10.59 34.83 6.35
CA ASN A 265 -9.13 34.84 6.49
C ASN A 265 -8.72 34.16 7.81
N VAL A 266 -7.69 33.31 7.76
CA VAL A 266 -7.21 32.54 8.92
C VAL A 266 -5.72 32.70 9.20
N SER A 267 -4.99 33.51 8.42
CA SER A 267 -3.53 33.61 8.51
C SER A 267 -3.06 34.02 9.92
N GLU A 268 -3.69 35.03 10.52
CA GLU A 268 -3.37 35.46 11.88
C GLU A 268 -3.72 34.40 12.93
N ASP A 269 -4.83 33.68 12.72
CA ASP A 269 -5.24 32.61 13.63
C ASP A 269 -4.25 31.43 13.60
N LEU A 270 -3.77 31.05 12.41
CA LEU A 270 -2.76 29.99 12.25
C LEU A 270 -1.47 30.33 13.00
N GLN A 271 -0.99 31.57 12.87
CA GLN A 271 0.19 32.04 13.60
C GLN A 271 -0.06 32.06 15.12
N ARG A 272 -1.22 32.55 15.56
CA ARG A 272 -1.59 32.60 16.99
C ARG A 272 -1.77 31.21 17.62
N GLU A 273 -2.14 30.22 16.84
CA GLU A 273 -2.26 28.81 17.27
C GLU A 273 -0.97 28.01 16.99
N LYS A 274 0.05 28.62 16.38
CA LYS A 274 1.33 27.98 16.01
C LYS A 274 1.13 26.72 15.17
N LEU A 275 0.14 26.71 14.28
CA LEU A 275 -0.15 25.58 13.41
C LEU A 275 0.78 25.61 12.19
N SER A 276 1.26 24.43 11.78
CA SER A 276 2.17 24.28 10.64
C SER A 276 1.79 23.03 9.83
N PRO A 277 1.80 23.11 8.48
CA PRO A 277 1.45 21.97 7.62
C PRO A 277 2.57 20.92 7.51
N ALA A 278 3.70 21.10 8.19
CA ALA A 278 4.78 20.12 8.20
C ALA A 278 4.28 18.76 8.73
N VAL A 279 4.67 17.69 8.01
CA VAL A 279 4.34 16.31 8.36
C VAL A 279 5.62 15.48 8.36
N SER A 280 5.81 14.66 9.39
CA SER A 280 6.88 13.67 9.43
C SER A 280 6.33 12.26 9.64
N LEU A 281 6.93 11.28 8.96
CA LEU A 281 6.53 9.88 8.99
C LEU A 281 7.72 9.01 9.35
N ALA A 282 7.59 8.16 10.37
CA ALA A 282 8.63 7.24 10.81
C ALA A 282 8.23 5.79 10.50
N PHE A 283 8.89 5.19 9.50
CA PHE A 283 8.69 3.80 9.10
C PHE A 283 9.76 2.91 9.75
N PRO A 284 9.38 1.75 10.32
CA PRO A 284 10.36 0.81 10.87
C PRO A 284 11.21 0.19 9.77
N MET A 285 12.44 -0.19 10.12
CA MET A 285 13.39 -0.88 9.25
C MET A 285 13.85 -2.19 9.90
N PRO A 286 13.60 -3.37 9.29
CA PRO A 286 12.89 -3.57 8.02
C PRO A 286 11.42 -3.13 8.09
N LEU A 287 10.80 -2.91 6.92
CA LEU A 287 9.38 -2.59 6.81
C LEU A 287 8.56 -3.74 7.38
N GLN A 288 8.15 -3.61 8.63
CA GLN A 288 7.29 -4.52 9.36
C GLN A 288 6.33 -3.66 10.18
N PRO A 289 5.02 -3.91 10.15
CA PRO A 289 4.09 -3.10 10.92
C PRO A 289 4.50 -3.05 12.40
N PRO A 290 4.62 -1.86 13.02
CA PRO A 290 4.95 -1.78 14.43
C PRO A 290 3.80 -2.38 15.25
N SER A 291 4.12 -2.94 16.42
CA SER A 291 3.11 -3.46 17.36
C SER A 291 2.08 -2.41 17.75
N ARG A 292 2.48 -1.13 17.78
CA ARG A 292 1.64 0.02 18.06
C ARG A 292 2.16 1.24 17.31
N SER A 293 1.36 1.76 16.38
CA SER A 293 1.60 3.06 15.72
C SER A 293 0.77 4.16 16.35
N LEU A 294 1.38 5.34 16.49
CA LEU A 294 0.84 6.47 17.25
C LEU A 294 0.95 7.76 16.43
N LEU A 295 0.08 8.72 16.73
CA LEU A 295 0.26 10.11 16.35
C LEU A 295 1.23 10.81 17.31
N PHE A 296 1.93 11.83 16.83
CA PHE A 296 2.94 12.58 17.57
C PHE A 296 2.73 14.09 17.41
N THR A 297 2.87 14.81 18.51
CA THR A 297 3.20 16.25 18.52
C THR A 297 4.54 16.37 19.23
N TYR A 298 5.64 16.07 18.52
CA TYR A 298 7.00 15.84 19.04
C TYR A 298 7.15 14.57 19.87
N LEU A 299 6.29 14.38 20.88
CA LEU A 299 6.18 13.19 21.71
C LEU A 299 4.94 12.35 21.33
N PRO A 300 4.95 11.04 21.64
CA PRO A 300 3.84 10.16 21.31
C PRO A 300 2.55 10.61 22.01
N LEU A 301 1.44 10.59 21.27
CA LEU A 301 0.10 10.78 21.80
C LEU A 301 -0.52 9.41 22.14
N PRO A 302 -1.44 9.32 23.10
CA PRO A 302 -2.14 8.07 23.42
C PRO A 302 -3.21 7.71 22.36
N LEU A 303 -2.92 7.96 21.08
CA LEU A 303 -3.81 7.83 19.93
C LEU A 303 -3.28 6.76 18.97
N PRO A 304 -3.66 5.49 19.15
CA PRO A 304 -3.26 4.42 18.25
C PRO A 304 -3.97 4.51 16.90
N THR A 305 -3.23 4.30 15.82
CA THR A 305 -3.76 4.43 14.44
C THR A 305 -3.87 3.10 13.71
N GLY A 306 -3.02 2.12 14.04
CA GLY A 306 -2.92 0.85 13.30
C GLY A 306 -2.17 0.98 11.96
N PHE A 307 -1.56 2.12 11.69
CA PHE A 307 -0.72 2.37 10.52
C PHE A 307 0.64 1.66 10.58
N PRO A 308 1.31 1.46 9.42
CA PRO A 308 2.66 0.89 9.38
C PRO A 308 3.77 1.88 9.79
N CYS A 309 3.42 3.08 10.23
CA CYS A 309 4.36 4.13 10.63
C CYS A 309 3.80 4.98 11.77
N HIS A 310 4.68 5.74 12.44
CA HIS A 310 4.28 6.85 13.30
C HIS A 310 4.15 8.14 12.49
N ILE A 311 3.16 8.98 12.84
CA ILE A 311 2.91 10.25 12.15
C ILE A 311 3.08 11.40 13.13
N HIS A 312 3.96 12.33 12.78
CA HIS A 312 4.12 13.59 13.49
C HIS A 312 3.56 14.75 12.68
N SER A 313 2.73 15.56 13.34
CA SER A 313 2.34 16.89 12.89
C SER A 313 1.83 17.71 14.09
N LEU A 314 1.55 19.01 13.91
CA LEU A 314 1.00 19.87 14.96
C LEU A 314 -0.54 19.73 15.03
N PHE A 315 -1.00 18.56 15.47
CA PHE A 315 -2.42 18.25 15.62
C PHE A 315 -3.11 19.16 16.64
N ALA A 316 -4.36 19.54 16.38
CA ALA A 316 -5.20 20.24 17.36
C ALA A 316 -5.86 19.23 18.32
N LEU A 317 -5.46 19.28 19.59
CA LEU A 317 -5.86 18.33 20.63
C LEU A 317 -6.90 18.91 21.59
N THR A 318 -7.66 18.03 22.24
CA THR A 318 -8.46 18.40 23.42
C THR A 318 -7.55 18.85 24.57
N PRO A 319 -8.05 19.59 25.57
CA PRO A 319 -7.23 20.00 26.72
C PRO A 319 -6.55 18.82 27.43
N SER A 320 -7.21 17.66 27.57
CA SER A 320 -6.60 16.46 28.16
C SER A 320 -5.51 15.82 27.30
N ARG A 321 -5.35 16.26 26.03
CA ARG A 321 -4.42 15.72 25.02
C ARG A 321 -4.61 14.24 24.72
N GLN A 322 -5.79 13.70 25.02
CA GLN A 322 -6.12 12.29 24.77
C GLN A 322 -6.79 12.06 23.42
N ASN A 323 -7.47 13.08 22.88
CA ASN A 323 -8.21 13.00 21.62
C ASN A 323 -7.86 14.18 20.71
N LEU A 324 -8.10 14.01 19.41
CA LEU A 324 -8.15 15.13 18.48
C LEU A 324 -9.41 15.95 18.77
N ARG A 325 -9.34 17.27 18.56
CA ARG A 325 -10.57 18.09 18.62
C ARG A 325 -11.54 17.61 17.56
N ASN A 326 -12.81 17.43 17.91
CA ASN A 326 -13.86 17.01 16.99
C ASN A 326 -15.15 17.84 17.17
N ALA A 327 -15.96 17.92 16.11
CA ALA A 327 -17.18 18.73 16.07
C ALA A 327 -18.29 18.22 17.00
N VAL A 328 -18.32 16.91 17.25
CA VAL A 328 -19.42 16.22 17.95
C VAL A 328 -19.39 16.51 19.45
N GLU A 329 -18.20 16.67 20.04
CA GLU A 329 -18.03 16.89 21.48
C GLU A 329 -18.19 18.35 21.93
N GLN A 330 -17.93 19.34 21.07
CA GLN A 330 -17.72 20.73 21.52
C GLN A 330 -18.83 21.73 21.18
N GLY A 331 -19.85 21.36 20.40
CA GLY A 331 -20.92 22.29 20.01
C GLY A 331 -20.36 23.51 19.26
N LEU A 332 -20.08 23.35 17.97
CA LEU A 332 -19.40 24.39 17.20
C LEU A 332 -20.25 25.65 17.04
N VAL A 333 -19.70 26.79 17.46
CA VAL A 333 -20.18 28.13 17.07
C VAL A 333 -19.42 28.54 15.81
N HIS A 334 -20.15 28.91 14.75
CA HIS A 334 -19.54 29.34 13.49
C HIS A 334 -18.65 30.59 13.70
N GLY A 335 -17.45 30.59 13.12
CA GLY A 335 -16.44 31.62 13.30
C GLY A 335 -15.61 31.49 14.58
N ALA A 336 -15.86 30.50 15.42
CA ALA A 336 -15.09 30.30 16.65
C ALA A 336 -13.72 29.64 16.39
N ARG A 337 -12.81 29.82 17.35
CA ARG A 337 -11.49 29.18 17.40
C ARG A 337 -11.57 27.66 17.20
N ASP A 338 -12.57 27.02 17.79
CA ASP A 338 -12.69 25.55 17.76
C ASP A 338 -13.07 25.01 16.38
N GLU A 339 -13.79 25.78 15.56
CA GLU A 339 -14.10 25.41 14.16
C GLU A 339 -12.83 25.36 13.32
N LEU A 340 -11.94 26.35 13.48
CA LEU A 340 -10.63 26.35 12.82
C LEU A 340 -9.80 25.13 13.21
N LEU A 341 -9.75 24.79 14.51
CA LEU A 341 -8.95 23.68 15.00
C LEU A 341 -9.45 22.31 14.52
N VAL A 342 -10.78 22.16 14.40
CA VAL A 342 -11.40 20.95 13.83
C VAL A 342 -11.13 20.86 12.33
N GLU A 343 -11.33 21.94 11.57
CA GLU A 343 -11.04 21.97 10.12
C GLU A 343 -9.56 21.79 9.83
N TRP A 344 -8.68 22.30 10.69
CA TRP A 344 -7.24 22.09 10.61
C TRP A 344 -6.88 20.60 10.59
N ASN A 345 -7.38 19.82 11.55
CA ASN A 345 -7.15 18.38 11.58
C ASN A 345 -7.69 17.70 10.32
N LYS A 346 -8.86 18.10 9.80
CA LYS A 346 -9.39 17.55 8.53
C LYS A 346 -8.45 17.84 7.38
N VAL A 347 -7.98 19.07 7.24
CA VAL A 347 -7.06 19.47 6.17
C VAL A 347 -5.74 18.68 6.24
N LEU A 348 -5.18 18.46 7.44
CA LEU A 348 -3.99 17.62 7.64
C LEU A 348 -4.19 16.21 7.07
N PHE A 349 -5.25 15.51 7.45
CA PHE A 349 -5.50 14.13 7.01
C PHE A 349 -5.97 14.01 5.56
N GLU A 350 -6.59 15.05 5.01
CA GLU A 350 -7.10 15.04 3.63
C GLU A 350 -6.08 15.48 2.59
N HIS A 351 -5.12 16.35 2.95
CA HIS A 351 -4.19 16.97 1.99
C HIS A 351 -2.72 16.69 2.31
N PHE A 352 -2.26 17.06 3.50
CA PHE A 352 -0.82 17.09 3.80
C PHE A 352 -0.25 15.70 4.14
N ILE A 353 -0.95 14.92 4.98
CA ILE A 353 -0.53 13.56 5.33
C ILE A 353 -0.47 12.64 4.09
N PRO A 354 -1.49 12.58 3.21
CA PRO A 354 -1.41 11.78 1.99
C PRO A 354 -0.22 12.12 1.09
N ARG A 355 0.10 13.43 0.94
CA ARG A 355 1.24 13.89 0.13
C ARG A 355 2.58 13.54 0.78
N ALA A 356 2.71 13.73 2.09
CA ALA A 356 3.91 13.32 2.82
C ALA A 356 4.13 11.80 2.75
N TRP A 357 3.04 11.04 2.80
CA TRP A 357 3.07 9.58 2.68
C TRP A 357 3.47 9.14 1.27
N GLY A 358 2.95 9.79 0.23
CA GLY A 358 3.36 9.55 -1.15
C GLY A 358 4.86 9.80 -1.37
N ALA A 359 5.38 10.90 -0.84
CA ALA A 359 6.83 11.18 -0.86
C ALA A 359 7.64 10.13 -0.10
N SER A 360 7.13 9.66 1.04
CA SER A 360 7.77 8.60 1.83
C SER A 360 7.81 7.27 1.10
N LEU A 361 6.72 6.86 0.44
CA LEU A 361 6.67 5.63 -0.36
C LEU A 361 7.67 5.67 -1.51
N GLU A 362 7.79 6.81 -2.19
CA GLU A 362 8.79 6.99 -3.25
C GLU A 362 10.20 6.87 -2.71
N LEU A 363 10.52 7.49 -1.57
CA LEU A 363 11.83 7.35 -0.94
C LEU A 363 12.13 5.91 -0.48
N LEU A 364 11.13 5.21 0.06
CA LEU A 364 11.25 3.80 0.46
C LEU A 364 11.48 2.88 -0.73
N ALA A 365 10.78 3.12 -1.85
CA ALA A 365 10.94 2.36 -3.09
C ALA A 365 12.41 2.33 -3.58
N HIS A 366 13.13 3.45 -3.46
CA HIS A 366 14.56 3.53 -3.85
C HIS A 366 15.50 2.65 -3.00
N SER A 367 15.07 2.21 -1.82
CA SER A 367 15.87 1.39 -0.90
C SER A 367 15.33 -0.02 -0.68
N CYS A 368 14.18 -0.36 -1.25
CA CYS A 368 13.56 -1.66 -1.08
C CYS A 368 14.33 -2.74 -1.86
N SER A 369 14.78 -3.79 -1.16
CA SER A 369 15.41 -4.95 -1.80
C SER A 369 14.41 -5.77 -2.63
N ASN A 370 13.18 -5.90 -2.12
CA ASN A 370 12.06 -6.54 -2.82
C ASN A 370 10.94 -5.50 -3.01
N PRO A 371 10.55 -5.15 -4.24
CA PRO A 371 9.51 -4.15 -4.49
C PRO A 371 8.16 -4.48 -3.83
N LEU A 372 7.83 -5.77 -3.66
CA LEU A 372 6.56 -6.18 -3.05
C LEU A 372 6.49 -5.83 -1.57
N ASP A 373 7.62 -5.64 -0.88
CA ASP A 373 7.64 -5.24 0.53
C ASP A 373 7.12 -3.81 0.72
N LEU A 374 7.12 -2.99 -0.34
CA LEU A 374 6.58 -1.63 -0.27
C LEU A 374 5.10 -1.62 0.13
N TRP A 375 4.33 -2.67 -0.20
CA TRP A 375 2.93 -2.80 0.24
C TRP A 375 2.77 -2.80 1.76
N GLN A 376 3.81 -3.18 2.52
CA GLN A 376 3.79 -3.14 3.98
C GLN A 376 3.86 -1.71 4.53
N ALA A 377 4.27 -0.72 3.70
CA ALA A 377 4.29 0.69 4.06
C ALA A 377 2.98 1.43 3.69
N TRP A 378 2.03 0.76 3.04
CA TRP A 378 0.74 1.35 2.70
C TRP A 378 -0.20 1.38 3.92
N PRO A 379 -1.04 2.43 4.07
CA PRO A 379 -2.04 2.46 5.13
C PRO A 379 -3.03 1.30 4.96
N PRO A 380 -3.50 0.69 6.06
CA PRO A 380 -4.45 -0.41 6.02
C PRO A 380 -5.79 0.04 5.43
N ALA A 381 -6.61 -0.93 5.03
CA ALA A 381 -7.95 -0.67 4.52
C ALA A 381 -8.77 0.19 5.50
N SER A 382 -9.50 1.17 4.95
CA SER A 382 -10.34 2.07 5.73
C SER A 382 -11.36 1.29 6.58
N GLN A 383 -11.42 1.61 7.86
CA GLN A 383 -12.49 1.12 8.74
C GLN A 383 -13.69 2.06 8.63
N ASP A 384 -14.87 1.49 8.38
CA ASP A 384 -16.12 2.25 8.36
C ASP A 384 -16.49 2.64 9.79
N THR A 385 -16.05 3.83 10.20
CA THR A 385 -16.20 4.34 11.56
C THR A 385 -17.12 5.57 11.53
N PRO A 386 -18.23 5.54 12.28
CA PRO A 386 -19.22 6.63 12.25
C PRO A 386 -18.79 7.87 13.06
N GLY A 387 -17.70 7.81 13.83
CA GLY A 387 -17.21 8.91 14.66
C GLY A 387 -15.89 8.62 15.40
N GLY A 388 -15.48 9.54 16.27
CA GLY A 388 -14.21 9.49 17.01
C GLY A 388 -13.00 9.93 16.17
N ASP A 389 -11.80 9.78 16.71
CA ASP A 389 -10.57 10.13 15.99
C ASP A 389 -10.41 9.38 14.65
N PRO A 390 -10.75 8.08 14.52
CA PRO A 390 -10.68 7.35 13.26
C PRO A 390 -11.43 7.97 12.07
N PHE A 391 -12.43 8.79 12.37
CA PHE A 391 -13.16 9.55 11.36
C PHE A 391 -12.24 10.43 10.50
N TYR A 392 -11.17 10.99 11.08
CA TYR A 392 -10.24 11.86 10.37
C TYR A 392 -9.47 11.13 9.26
N TRP A 393 -9.09 9.88 9.49
CA TRP A 393 -8.27 9.11 8.54
C TRP A 393 -9.01 8.02 7.80
N ARG A 394 -10.34 7.93 7.90
CA ARG A 394 -11.15 6.96 7.15
C ARG A 394 -10.99 7.08 5.62
N GLN A 395 -10.65 8.26 5.11
CA GLN A 395 -10.41 8.50 3.67
C GLN A 395 -8.92 8.50 3.29
N LEU A 396 -8.03 8.12 4.21
CA LEU A 396 -6.58 8.19 3.99
C LEU A 396 -6.13 7.38 2.77
N VAL A 397 -6.60 6.13 2.63
CA VAL A 397 -6.26 5.29 1.47
C VAL A 397 -6.76 5.91 0.16
N LEU A 398 -7.97 6.46 0.15
CA LEU A 398 -8.55 7.13 -1.03
C LEU A 398 -7.74 8.36 -1.43
N ASN A 399 -7.45 9.23 -0.46
CA ASN A 399 -6.70 10.46 -0.69
C ASN A 399 -5.25 10.17 -1.10
N LEU A 400 -4.60 9.18 -0.48
CA LEU A 400 -3.26 8.73 -0.85
C LEU A 400 -3.24 8.17 -2.28
N THR A 401 -4.16 7.26 -2.60
CA THR A 401 -4.23 6.67 -3.95
C THR A 401 -4.46 7.73 -5.01
N ARG A 402 -5.31 8.73 -4.73
CA ARG A 402 -5.50 9.89 -5.61
C ARG A 402 -4.21 10.66 -5.82
N VAL A 403 -3.50 11.03 -4.74
CA VAL A 403 -2.21 11.73 -4.82
C VAL A 403 -1.20 10.94 -5.66
N LEU A 404 -1.07 9.64 -5.43
CA LEU A 404 -0.11 8.79 -6.14
C LEU A 404 -0.41 8.67 -7.64
N ILE A 405 -1.68 8.67 -8.02
CA ILE A 405 -2.13 8.65 -9.40
C ILE A 405 -1.94 10.01 -10.07
N ASP A 406 -2.38 11.09 -9.41
CA ASP A 406 -2.36 12.45 -9.97
C ASP A 406 -0.92 12.97 -10.15
N GLU A 407 -0.02 12.63 -9.22
CA GLU A 407 1.40 12.97 -9.30
C GLU A 407 2.23 11.93 -10.08
N ASP A 408 1.60 10.86 -10.57
CA ASP A 408 2.19 9.78 -11.37
C ASP A 408 3.52 9.23 -10.81
N ARG A 409 3.57 9.00 -9.49
CA ARG A 409 4.79 8.58 -8.79
C ARG A 409 5.23 7.16 -9.17
N PRO A 410 6.54 6.89 -9.32
CA PRO A 410 7.07 5.58 -9.70
C PRO A 410 7.14 4.61 -8.51
N ILE A 411 6.00 4.29 -7.91
CA ILE A 411 5.91 3.50 -6.66
C ILE A 411 5.18 2.18 -6.82
N TRP A 412 4.72 1.84 -8.03
CA TRP A 412 3.88 0.66 -8.27
C TRP A 412 4.79 -0.56 -8.53
N PRO A 413 4.88 -1.53 -7.60
CA PRO A 413 5.77 -2.67 -7.73
C PRO A 413 5.41 -3.51 -8.97
N LEU A 414 6.39 -3.81 -9.83
CA LEU A 414 6.19 -4.65 -11.00
C LEU A 414 6.36 -6.14 -10.67
N ILE A 415 5.42 -6.97 -11.13
CA ILE A 415 5.54 -8.42 -10.99
C ILE A 415 6.68 -8.94 -11.88
N GLY A 416 7.51 -9.84 -11.33
CA GLY A 416 8.61 -10.45 -12.07
C GLY A 416 9.80 -9.51 -12.33
N SER A 417 9.86 -8.37 -11.65
CA SER A 417 10.94 -7.38 -11.76
C SER A 417 11.27 -6.76 -10.40
N ASN A 418 12.50 -6.27 -10.24
CA ASN A 418 12.92 -5.48 -9.08
C ASN A 418 12.67 -3.97 -9.28
N ALA A 419 11.75 -3.60 -10.18
CA ALA A 419 11.47 -2.22 -10.57
C ALA A 419 10.08 -1.77 -10.13
N PHE A 420 9.92 -0.45 -10.09
CA PHE A 420 8.64 0.21 -9.89
C PHE A 420 8.21 0.92 -11.17
N ALA A 421 6.91 1.00 -11.39
CA ALA A 421 6.31 1.74 -12.50
C ALA A 421 5.50 2.93 -11.99
N ARG A 422 5.12 3.81 -12.92
CA ARG A 422 4.18 4.90 -12.72
C ARG A 422 2.75 4.43 -12.96
N ALA A 423 1.77 5.07 -12.34
CA ALA A 423 0.34 4.71 -12.48
C ALA A 423 -0.13 4.78 -13.94
N SER A 424 0.44 5.68 -14.75
CA SER A 424 0.15 5.86 -16.17
C SER A 424 0.69 4.74 -17.08
N HIS A 425 1.64 3.93 -16.60
CA HIS A 425 2.35 2.93 -17.42
C HIS A 425 2.16 1.48 -16.94
N VAL A 426 1.36 1.25 -15.90
CA VAL A 426 1.17 -0.06 -15.30
C VAL A 426 -0.31 -0.46 -15.30
N LEU A 427 -0.58 -1.75 -15.51
CA LEU A 427 -1.92 -2.32 -15.33
C LEU A 427 -2.02 -2.98 -13.95
N ALA A 428 -3.08 -2.66 -13.22
CA ALA A 428 -3.39 -3.26 -11.92
C ALA A 428 -4.18 -4.56 -12.13
N ALA A 429 -3.59 -5.68 -11.75
CA ALA A 429 -4.21 -7.00 -11.77
C ALA A 429 -4.88 -7.34 -10.45
N SER A 430 -5.80 -8.31 -10.49
CA SER A 430 -6.36 -8.96 -9.31
C SER A 430 -5.73 -10.34 -9.10
N HIS A 431 -5.99 -10.95 -7.94
CA HIS A 431 -5.56 -12.33 -7.69
C HIS A 431 -6.25 -13.35 -8.61
N ASP A 432 -7.40 -13.02 -9.19
CA ASP A 432 -8.10 -13.90 -10.14
C ASP A 432 -7.35 -14.02 -11.47
N ASP A 433 -6.46 -13.06 -11.77
CA ASP A 433 -5.66 -13.02 -13.00
C ASP A 433 -4.38 -13.86 -12.92
N GLN A 434 -4.06 -14.45 -11.75
CA GLN A 434 -2.77 -15.08 -11.42
C GLN A 434 -2.23 -16.01 -12.52
N GLN A 435 -3.12 -16.81 -13.13
CA GLN A 435 -2.76 -17.79 -14.16
C GLN A 435 -2.29 -17.17 -15.49
N TYR A 436 -2.58 -15.90 -15.75
CA TYR A 436 -2.24 -15.20 -16.99
C TYR A 436 -1.04 -14.25 -16.86
N LEU A 437 -0.68 -13.88 -15.62
CA LEU A 437 0.28 -12.82 -15.35
C LEU A 437 1.66 -13.06 -15.97
N SER A 438 2.17 -14.29 -15.85
CA SER A 438 3.49 -14.66 -16.41
C SER A 438 3.55 -14.40 -17.92
N SER A 439 2.56 -14.90 -18.66
CA SER A 439 2.48 -14.77 -20.12
C SER A 439 2.35 -13.30 -20.57
N LEU A 440 1.57 -12.51 -19.83
CA LEU A 440 1.39 -11.08 -20.10
C LEU A 440 2.70 -10.30 -19.84
N VAL A 441 3.39 -10.58 -18.73
CA VAL A 441 4.68 -9.96 -18.38
C VAL A 441 5.76 -10.33 -19.40
N THR A 442 5.90 -11.60 -19.79
CA THR A 442 6.85 -12.02 -20.83
C THR A 442 6.56 -11.32 -22.16
N SER A 443 5.29 -11.00 -22.44
CA SER A 443 4.85 -10.29 -23.64
C SER A 443 5.04 -8.78 -23.59
N GLY A 444 5.53 -8.24 -22.46
CA GLY A 444 5.85 -6.81 -22.30
C GLY A 444 4.77 -5.97 -21.62
N VAL A 445 3.73 -6.60 -21.07
CA VAL A 445 2.75 -5.90 -20.25
C VAL A 445 3.34 -5.65 -18.87
N GLN A 446 3.40 -4.38 -18.46
CA GLN A 446 3.80 -4.00 -17.10
C GLN A 446 2.60 -4.16 -16.17
N ILE A 447 2.74 -5.02 -15.16
CA ILE A 447 1.65 -5.38 -14.25
C ILE A 447 2.08 -5.16 -12.80
N THR A 448 1.18 -4.59 -12.01
CA THR A 448 1.27 -4.53 -10.55
C THR A 448 0.12 -5.32 -9.93
N LEU A 449 0.37 -5.93 -8.77
CA LEU A 449 -0.63 -6.70 -8.00
C LEU A 449 -0.86 -6.00 -6.65
N PRO A 450 -1.69 -4.95 -6.61
CA PRO A 450 -1.99 -4.23 -5.39
C PRO A 450 -2.89 -5.06 -4.47
N PRO A 451 -2.88 -4.80 -3.15
CA PRO A 451 -3.90 -5.33 -2.25
C PRO A 451 -5.32 -4.99 -2.74
N LEU A 452 -6.29 -5.89 -2.54
CA LEU A 452 -7.67 -5.73 -3.05
C LEU A 452 -8.31 -4.40 -2.68
N TYR A 453 -8.09 -3.90 -1.46
CA TYR A 453 -8.64 -2.61 -1.03
C TYR A 453 -8.04 -1.41 -1.78
N VAL A 454 -6.78 -1.51 -2.21
CA VAL A 454 -6.12 -0.50 -3.07
C VAL A 454 -6.69 -0.59 -4.48
N LEU A 455 -6.87 -1.80 -5.02
CA LEU A 455 -7.49 -2.01 -6.33
C LEU A 455 -8.90 -1.41 -6.40
N HIS A 456 -9.74 -1.66 -5.39
CA HIS A 456 -11.06 -1.05 -5.28
C HIS A 456 -11.01 0.49 -5.22
N THR A 457 -10.01 1.03 -4.52
CA THR A 457 -9.81 2.48 -4.43
C THR A 457 -9.44 3.08 -5.78
N MET A 458 -8.58 2.39 -6.56
CA MET A 458 -8.25 2.80 -7.93
C MET A 458 -9.50 2.80 -8.83
N ASP A 459 -10.36 1.79 -8.71
CA ASP A 459 -11.62 1.68 -9.45
C ASP A 459 -12.58 2.84 -9.13
N LEU A 460 -12.72 3.21 -7.84
CA LEU A 460 -13.55 4.34 -7.40
C LEU A 460 -13.07 5.69 -7.95
N LEU A 461 -11.77 5.84 -8.19
CA LEU A 461 -11.16 7.05 -8.77
C LEU A 461 -11.33 7.13 -10.30
N GLY A 462 -12.12 6.23 -10.90
CA GLY A 462 -12.37 6.22 -12.35
C GLY A 462 -11.20 5.65 -13.16
N SER A 463 -10.33 4.84 -12.55
CA SER A 463 -9.13 4.30 -13.18
C SER A 463 -9.39 3.07 -14.07
N GLN A 464 -10.52 2.99 -14.77
CA GLN A 464 -10.89 1.79 -15.54
C GLN A 464 -9.85 1.44 -16.63
N GLU A 465 -9.17 2.44 -17.20
CA GLU A 465 -8.09 2.22 -18.17
C GLU A 465 -6.83 1.57 -17.57
N ARG A 466 -6.66 1.66 -16.24
CA ARG A 466 -5.51 1.10 -15.51
C ARG A 466 -5.76 -0.32 -15.01
N LYS A 467 -7.00 -0.81 -15.06
CA LYS A 467 -7.33 -2.17 -14.68
C LYS A 467 -6.83 -3.15 -15.76
N LEU A 468 -6.29 -4.27 -15.33
CA LEU A 468 -5.97 -5.37 -16.24
C LEU A 468 -7.28 -5.96 -16.77
N THR A 469 -7.52 -5.78 -18.07
CA THR A 469 -8.66 -6.32 -18.82
C THR A 469 -8.13 -6.81 -20.16
N PRO A 470 -8.85 -7.70 -20.88
CA PRO A 470 -8.53 -8.06 -22.25
C PRO A 470 -8.27 -6.85 -23.14
N LYS A 471 -9.10 -5.80 -23.01
CA LYS A 471 -8.99 -4.57 -23.77
C LYS A 471 -7.72 -3.77 -23.45
N SER A 472 -7.40 -3.57 -22.16
CA SER A 472 -6.23 -2.81 -21.75
C SER A 472 -4.93 -3.55 -22.05
N ALA A 473 -4.87 -4.87 -21.82
CA ALA A 473 -3.73 -5.70 -22.17
C ALA A 473 -3.49 -5.70 -23.69
N ARG A 474 -4.55 -5.88 -24.50
CA ARG A 474 -4.46 -5.87 -25.96
C ARG A 474 -3.78 -4.61 -26.49
N LYS A 475 -4.13 -3.43 -25.97
CA LYS A 475 -3.52 -2.17 -26.38
C LYS A 475 -1.98 -2.23 -26.27
N ILE A 476 -1.47 -2.78 -25.18
CA ILE A 476 -0.03 -2.91 -24.92
C ILE A 476 0.59 -4.05 -25.76
N LEU A 477 -0.09 -5.19 -25.89
CA LEU A 477 0.37 -6.32 -26.71
C LEU A 477 0.52 -5.90 -28.18
N MET A 478 -0.38 -5.06 -28.70
CA MET A 478 -0.28 -4.50 -30.06
C MET A 478 0.91 -3.56 -30.25
N MET A 479 1.38 -2.91 -29.19
CA MET A 479 2.63 -2.13 -29.24
C MET A 479 3.87 -3.03 -29.16
N ASN A 480 3.71 -4.30 -28.76
CA ASN A 480 4.79 -5.25 -28.49
C ASN A 480 4.68 -6.53 -29.36
N VAL A 481 4.09 -6.46 -30.55
CA VAL A 481 3.84 -7.65 -31.41
C VAL A 481 5.11 -8.48 -31.67
N ALA A 482 6.25 -7.83 -31.90
CA ALA A 482 7.52 -8.53 -32.10
C ALA A 482 8.00 -9.32 -30.86
N ARG A 483 7.58 -8.90 -29.66
CA ARG A 483 7.84 -9.62 -28.40
C ARG A 483 6.84 -10.76 -28.24
N VAL A 484 5.55 -10.52 -28.52
CA VAL A 484 4.50 -11.55 -28.53
C VAL A 484 4.82 -12.69 -29.51
N GLN A 485 5.36 -12.39 -30.69
CA GLN A 485 5.73 -13.42 -31.66
C GLN A 485 6.79 -14.40 -31.11
N ARG A 486 7.69 -13.91 -30.25
CA ARG A 486 8.81 -14.68 -29.66
C ARG A 486 8.43 -15.48 -28.42
N THR A 487 7.22 -15.35 -27.89
CA THR A 487 6.79 -16.12 -26.71
C THR A 487 6.59 -17.60 -27.05
N SER A 488 6.59 -18.45 -26.04
CA SER A 488 6.35 -19.90 -26.17
C SER A 488 4.91 -20.21 -26.56
N SER A 489 4.66 -21.45 -27.01
CA SER A 489 3.30 -21.93 -27.33
C SER A 489 2.35 -21.86 -26.14
N LEU A 490 2.83 -22.22 -24.94
CA LEU A 490 2.07 -22.15 -23.68
C LEU A 490 1.68 -20.71 -23.34
N GLU A 491 2.59 -19.75 -23.54
CA GLU A 491 2.30 -18.33 -23.30
C GLU A 491 1.28 -17.79 -24.31
N LYS A 492 1.41 -18.13 -25.61
CA LYS A 492 0.43 -17.73 -26.64
C LYS A 492 -0.97 -18.27 -26.37
N ASP A 493 -1.05 -19.50 -25.91
CA ASP A 493 -2.30 -20.14 -25.51
C ASP A 493 -2.91 -19.48 -24.25
N SER A 494 -2.08 -19.17 -23.25
CA SER A 494 -2.48 -18.39 -22.07
C SER A 494 -2.99 -16.98 -22.44
N LEU A 495 -2.32 -16.27 -23.36
CA LEU A 495 -2.77 -14.97 -23.88
C LEU A 495 -4.10 -15.08 -24.62
N THR A 496 -4.27 -16.12 -25.45
CA THR A 496 -5.51 -16.35 -26.19
C THR A 496 -6.69 -16.56 -25.23
N ARG A 497 -6.51 -17.37 -24.18
CA ARG A 497 -7.53 -17.55 -23.14
C ARG A 497 -7.83 -16.28 -22.38
N PHE A 498 -6.81 -15.51 -22.01
CA PHE A 498 -7.00 -14.23 -21.32
C PHE A 498 -7.80 -13.24 -22.18
N LEU A 499 -7.43 -13.07 -23.46
CA LEU A 499 -8.08 -12.10 -24.34
C LEU A 499 -9.54 -12.45 -24.66
N LEU A 500 -9.91 -13.73 -24.57
CA LEU A 500 -11.27 -14.23 -24.77
C LEU A 500 -12.09 -14.31 -23.47
N SER A 501 -11.54 -13.97 -22.31
CA SER A 501 -12.20 -14.17 -21.01
C SER A 501 -13.49 -13.35 -20.87
N GLU A 502 -13.58 -12.19 -21.51
CA GLU A 502 -14.77 -11.33 -21.57
C GLU A 502 -15.67 -11.61 -22.79
N GLY A 503 -15.34 -12.61 -23.61
CA GLY A 503 -16.18 -13.06 -24.72
C GLY A 503 -16.12 -12.22 -26.00
N ASP A 504 -15.19 -11.27 -26.13
CA ASP A 504 -14.98 -10.48 -27.34
C ASP A 504 -13.83 -11.02 -28.21
N PRO A 505 -14.11 -11.78 -29.29
CA PRO A 505 -13.07 -12.31 -30.17
C PRO A 505 -12.31 -11.23 -30.95
N ALA A 506 -12.84 -9.99 -31.07
CA ALA A 506 -12.10 -8.89 -31.70
C ALA A 506 -10.77 -8.61 -31.00
N MET A 507 -10.64 -9.01 -29.74
CA MET A 507 -9.42 -8.81 -28.96
C MET A 507 -8.19 -9.55 -29.54
N LEU A 508 -8.41 -10.62 -30.31
CA LEU A 508 -7.34 -11.42 -30.92
C LEU A 508 -6.79 -10.82 -32.21
N ALA A 509 -7.54 -9.90 -32.85
CA ALA A 509 -7.18 -9.36 -34.15
C ALA A 509 -5.79 -8.67 -34.13
N GLY A 510 -4.93 -9.04 -35.08
CA GLY A 510 -3.58 -8.52 -35.28
C GLY A 510 -2.49 -9.18 -34.44
N LEU A 511 -2.82 -10.08 -33.50
CA LEU A 511 -1.85 -10.75 -32.63
C LEU A 511 -1.44 -12.12 -33.19
N PRO A 512 -0.14 -12.42 -33.36
CA PRO A 512 0.34 -13.71 -33.87
C PRO A 512 0.34 -14.77 -32.76
N ILE A 513 -0.85 -15.12 -32.25
CA ILE A 513 -1.05 -16.01 -31.11
C ILE A 513 -1.96 -17.20 -31.40
N ILE A 514 -2.55 -17.26 -32.60
CA ILE A 514 -3.44 -18.35 -33.00
C ILE A 514 -2.63 -19.45 -33.70
N PRO A 515 -2.66 -20.71 -33.21
CA PRO A 515 -1.86 -21.78 -33.77
C PRO A 515 -2.39 -22.23 -35.13
N PHE A 516 -1.45 -22.59 -35.99
CA PHE A 516 -1.71 -23.16 -37.30
C PHE A 516 -1.21 -24.61 -37.35
N MET A 517 -1.68 -25.39 -38.33
CA MET A 517 -1.34 -26.83 -38.38
C MET A 517 0.16 -27.06 -38.54
N ASN A 518 0.82 -26.24 -39.37
CA ASN A 518 2.26 -26.32 -39.64
C ASN A 518 3.15 -25.97 -38.43
N GLY A 519 2.57 -25.61 -37.27
CA GLY A 519 3.27 -25.24 -36.05
C GLY A 519 3.55 -23.74 -35.91
N ASP A 520 3.27 -22.94 -36.96
CA ASP A 520 3.37 -21.49 -36.90
C ASP A 520 2.19 -20.87 -36.14
N TYR A 521 2.32 -19.58 -35.85
CA TYR A 521 1.29 -18.77 -35.25
C TYR A 521 0.94 -17.59 -36.15
N ILE A 522 -0.35 -17.37 -36.37
CA ILE A 522 -0.86 -16.35 -37.30
C ILE A 522 -1.61 -15.24 -36.58
N ALA A 523 -1.63 -14.06 -37.22
CA ALA A 523 -2.42 -12.91 -36.80
C ALA A 523 -3.72 -12.85 -37.61
N LEU A 524 -4.85 -12.92 -36.91
CA LEU A 524 -6.18 -12.83 -37.54
C LEU A 524 -6.55 -11.39 -37.88
N GLN A 525 -7.43 -11.22 -38.85
CA GLN A 525 -7.93 -9.93 -39.32
C GLN A 525 -9.44 -9.80 -39.05
N PRO A 526 -9.97 -8.58 -38.84
CA PRO A 526 -11.41 -8.36 -38.79
C PRO A 526 -12.10 -8.71 -40.12
N ASN A 527 -13.26 -9.36 -40.06
CA ASN A 527 -13.98 -9.88 -41.22
C ASN A 527 -14.42 -8.77 -42.22
N ALA A 528 -14.60 -7.53 -41.75
CA ALA A 528 -14.94 -6.37 -42.57
C ALA A 528 -13.81 -5.91 -43.53
N GLN A 529 -12.58 -6.39 -43.35
CA GLN A 529 -11.47 -6.18 -44.29
C GLN A 529 -11.55 -7.24 -45.41
N ALA A 530 -12.57 -7.11 -46.26
CA ALA A 530 -13.12 -8.11 -47.18
C ALA A 530 -12.21 -8.58 -48.35
N GLY A 531 -10.88 -8.57 -48.20
CA GLY A 531 -9.92 -9.11 -49.17
C GLY A 531 -8.88 -10.08 -48.59
N GLY A 532 -8.94 -10.38 -47.28
CA GLY A 532 -8.00 -11.28 -46.61
C GLY A 532 -8.29 -12.76 -46.80
N THR A 533 -7.27 -13.61 -46.65
CA THR A 533 -7.41 -15.08 -46.63
C THR A 533 -8.32 -15.51 -45.48
N LEU A 534 -9.33 -16.33 -45.78
CA LEU A 534 -10.23 -16.90 -44.78
C LEU A 534 -9.67 -18.21 -44.24
N HIS A 535 -9.50 -18.34 -42.93
CA HIS A 535 -8.92 -19.53 -42.29
C HIS A 535 -10.02 -20.50 -41.83
N ALA A 536 -9.93 -21.77 -42.23
CA ALA A 536 -10.91 -22.77 -41.81
C ALA A 536 -10.54 -23.40 -40.45
N LEU A 537 -11.56 -23.65 -39.63
CA LEU A 537 -11.49 -24.45 -38.40
C LEU A 537 -11.73 -25.92 -38.73
N LEU A 538 -10.78 -26.80 -38.38
CA LEU A 538 -10.86 -28.25 -38.65
C LEU A 538 -10.77 -29.04 -37.34
N ASP A 539 -11.59 -30.09 -37.24
CA ASP A 539 -11.42 -31.16 -36.25
C ASP A 539 -10.22 -32.06 -36.60
N ASP A 540 -9.83 -32.93 -35.67
CA ASP A 540 -8.64 -33.78 -35.84
C ASP A 540 -8.80 -34.75 -37.03
N GLU A 541 -10.03 -35.18 -37.32
CA GLU A 541 -10.36 -36.04 -38.47
C GLU A 541 -10.13 -35.30 -39.80
N ALA A 542 -10.74 -34.13 -39.99
CA ALA A 542 -10.55 -33.31 -41.18
C ALA A 542 -9.10 -32.82 -41.30
N ALA A 543 -8.47 -32.44 -40.19
CA ALA A 543 -7.08 -32.00 -40.16
C ALA A 543 -6.15 -33.08 -40.70
N SER A 544 -6.34 -34.35 -40.30
CA SER A 544 -5.53 -35.48 -40.76
C SER A 544 -5.61 -35.68 -42.28
N VAL A 545 -6.76 -35.39 -42.88
CA VAL A 545 -6.96 -35.47 -44.34
C VAL A 545 -6.32 -34.28 -45.04
N PHE A 546 -6.54 -33.05 -44.56
CA PHE A 546 -6.15 -31.85 -45.31
C PHE A 546 -4.75 -31.30 -44.99
N GLU A 547 -4.02 -31.88 -44.02
CA GLU A 547 -2.65 -31.48 -43.65
C GLU A 547 -1.70 -31.45 -44.86
N VAL A 548 -1.84 -32.41 -45.77
CA VAL A 548 -0.94 -32.65 -46.91
C VAL A 548 -0.94 -31.51 -47.95
N GLY A 549 -1.99 -30.68 -47.99
CA GLY A 549 -2.25 -29.78 -49.11
C GLY A 549 -1.99 -28.30 -48.90
N SER A 550 -1.92 -27.82 -47.66
CA SER A 550 -1.76 -26.38 -47.45
C SER A 550 -1.26 -25.99 -46.07
N GLY A 551 -1.44 -26.83 -45.04
CA GLY A 551 -1.25 -26.44 -43.65
C GLY A 551 -2.08 -25.22 -43.22
N ASN A 552 -2.99 -24.73 -44.08
CA ASN A 552 -3.54 -23.38 -44.02
C ASN A 552 -4.83 -23.30 -43.18
N PHE A 553 -4.88 -24.06 -42.08
CA PHE A 553 -6.05 -24.17 -41.23
C PHE A 553 -5.68 -24.16 -39.74
N ILE A 554 -6.70 -23.87 -38.93
CA ILE A 554 -6.58 -23.79 -37.47
C ILE A 554 -7.21 -25.07 -36.88
N PRO A 555 -6.41 -25.93 -36.22
CA PRO A 555 -6.95 -27.12 -35.54
C PRO A 555 -7.79 -26.71 -34.33
N ILE A 556 -9.05 -27.15 -34.27
CA ILE A 556 -9.94 -26.80 -33.15
C ILE A 556 -9.44 -27.36 -31.81
N SER A 557 -8.69 -28.47 -31.84
CA SER A 557 -8.07 -29.09 -30.66
C SER A 557 -6.99 -28.21 -30.01
N ARG A 558 -6.47 -27.20 -30.72
CA ARG A 558 -5.43 -26.28 -30.25
C ARG A 558 -5.94 -24.90 -29.85
N VAL A 559 -7.26 -24.67 -29.88
CA VAL A 559 -7.88 -23.39 -29.54
C VAL A 559 -9.00 -23.56 -28.52
N PRO A 560 -9.31 -22.53 -27.71
CA PRO A 560 -10.41 -22.59 -26.74
C PRO A 560 -11.80 -22.79 -27.39
N ALA A 561 -12.72 -23.47 -26.70
CA ALA A 561 -14.06 -23.73 -27.24
C ALA A 561 -14.85 -22.45 -27.59
N ASN A 562 -14.71 -21.39 -26.79
CA ASN A 562 -15.33 -20.10 -27.05
C ASN A 562 -14.75 -19.39 -28.29
N PHE A 563 -13.48 -19.65 -28.67
CA PHE A 563 -12.92 -19.16 -29.91
C PHE A 563 -13.68 -19.71 -31.12
N ILE A 564 -14.00 -21.02 -31.11
CA ILE A 564 -14.66 -21.72 -32.21
C ILE A 564 -16.06 -21.15 -32.45
N THR A 565 -16.80 -20.86 -31.38
CA THR A 565 -18.20 -20.41 -31.46
C THR A 565 -18.35 -18.92 -31.74
N THR A 566 -17.41 -18.08 -31.31
CA THR A 566 -17.55 -16.61 -31.38
C THR A 566 -16.75 -15.97 -32.52
N SER A 567 -15.57 -16.49 -32.84
CA SER A 567 -14.65 -15.84 -33.77
C SER A 567 -15.15 -15.71 -35.22
N PRO A 568 -15.88 -16.69 -35.80
CA PRO A 568 -16.36 -16.59 -37.18
C PRO A 568 -17.27 -15.39 -37.47
N ALA A 569 -17.91 -14.82 -36.44
CA ALA A 569 -18.75 -13.64 -36.60
C ALA A 569 -17.94 -12.34 -36.79
N VAL A 570 -16.68 -12.29 -36.36
CA VAL A 570 -15.92 -11.04 -36.19
C VAL A 570 -14.56 -11.07 -36.89
N LEU A 571 -13.93 -12.24 -36.99
CA LEU A 571 -12.60 -12.44 -37.56
C LEU A 571 -12.66 -13.19 -38.89
N ASN A 572 -11.58 -13.16 -39.66
CA ASN A 572 -11.38 -13.90 -40.92
C ASN A 572 -11.21 -15.43 -40.71
N VAL A 573 -12.10 -16.01 -39.91
CA VAL A 573 -12.14 -17.43 -39.56
C VAL A 573 -13.51 -17.98 -39.95
N THR A 574 -13.57 -19.23 -40.41
CA THR A 574 -14.84 -19.88 -40.75
C THR A 574 -14.84 -21.34 -40.34
N THR A 575 -16.03 -21.90 -40.10
CA THR A 575 -16.17 -23.36 -40.01
C THR A 575 -15.90 -23.99 -41.36
N LEU A 576 -15.35 -25.21 -41.38
CA LEU A 576 -15.13 -25.94 -42.63
C LEU A 576 -16.44 -26.00 -43.45
N GLY A 577 -16.39 -25.49 -44.68
CA GLY A 577 -17.51 -25.47 -45.61
C GLY A 577 -17.12 -26.05 -46.97
N CYS A 578 -18.12 -26.27 -47.83
CA CYS A 578 -17.91 -26.88 -49.14
C CYS A 578 -16.87 -26.11 -49.98
N ALA A 579 -16.91 -24.78 -50.00
CA ALA A 579 -15.98 -23.96 -50.78
C ALA A 579 -14.52 -24.14 -50.33
N GLN A 580 -14.28 -24.22 -49.02
CA GLN A 580 -12.94 -24.43 -48.46
C GLN A 580 -12.41 -25.83 -48.80
N VAL A 581 -13.27 -26.86 -48.71
CA VAL A 581 -12.89 -28.23 -49.08
C VAL A 581 -12.49 -28.31 -50.55
N ILE A 582 -13.28 -27.71 -51.45
CA ILE A 582 -12.94 -27.69 -52.88
C ILE A 582 -11.61 -26.95 -53.12
N GLY A 583 -11.38 -25.82 -52.45
CA GLY A 583 -10.10 -25.12 -52.49
C GLY A 583 -8.93 -25.98 -52.04
N TYR A 584 -9.07 -26.73 -50.94
CA TYR A 584 -8.03 -27.68 -50.49
C TYR A 584 -7.81 -28.81 -51.50
N LEU A 585 -8.87 -29.35 -52.10
CA LEU A 585 -8.77 -30.38 -53.13
C LEU A 585 -8.01 -29.90 -54.35
N GLU A 586 -8.28 -28.68 -54.83
CA GLU A 586 -7.55 -28.08 -55.94
C GLU A 586 -6.05 -27.98 -55.64
N VAL A 587 -5.68 -27.62 -54.42
CA VAL A 587 -4.25 -27.54 -54.05
C VAL A 587 -3.63 -28.94 -53.93
N ILE A 588 -4.27 -29.88 -53.23
CA ILE A 588 -3.76 -31.24 -52.99
C ILE A 588 -3.56 -31.98 -54.31
N VAL A 589 -4.56 -31.97 -55.21
CA VAL A 589 -4.49 -32.67 -56.49
C VAL A 589 -3.39 -32.11 -57.40
N ASN A 590 -3.10 -30.81 -57.28
CA ASN A 590 -2.04 -30.17 -58.08
C ASN A 590 -0.65 -30.28 -57.45
N GLN A 591 -0.53 -30.46 -56.13
CA GLN A 591 0.76 -30.52 -55.42
C GLN A 591 1.28 -31.93 -55.21
N LEU A 592 0.40 -32.91 -55.01
CA LEU A 592 0.81 -34.29 -54.76
C LEU A 592 1.27 -34.99 -56.03
N ASP A 593 2.36 -35.76 -55.92
CA ASP A 593 2.73 -36.70 -56.97
C ASP A 593 1.69 -37.84 -57.06
N PRO A 594 1.59 -38.53 -58.22
CA PRO A 594 0.57 -39.55 -58.43
C PRO A 594 0.54 -40.67 -57.37
N SER A 595 1.71 -41.06 -56.83
CA SER A 595 1.79 -42.13 -55.83
C SER A 595 1.24 -41.69 -54.47
N SER A 596 1.57 -40.49 -54.04
CA SER A 596 1.06 -39.87 -52.80
C SER A 596 -0.44 -39.57 -52.91
N LEU A 597 -0.90 -39.08 -54.07
CA LEU A 597 -2.32 -38.80 -54.33
C LEU A 597 -3.17 -40.09 -54.25
N THR A 598 -2.66 -41.19 -54.78
CA THR A 598 -3.32 -42.51 -54.70
C THR A 598 -3.41 -43.03 -53.26
N ALA A 599 -2.41 -42.76 -52.42
CA ALA A 599 -2.43 -43.15 -51.01
C ALA A 599 -3.36 -42.26 -50.16
N TRP A 600 -3.51 -40.99 -50.54
CA TRP A 600 -4.32 -40.01 -49.84
C TRP A 600 -5.82 -40.13 -50.13
N LEU A 601 -6.21 -40.42 -51.38
CA LEU A 601 -7.60 -40.45 -51.83
C LEU A 601 -8.54 -41.35 -50.98
N PRO A 602 -8.17 -42.59 -50.58
CA PRO A 602 -9.00 -43.40 -49.71
C PRO A 602 -9.33 -42.72 -48.37
N GLN A 603 -8.38 -41.97 -47.80
CA GLN A 603 -8.57 -41.24 -46.54
C GLN A 603 -9.57 -40.10 -46.72
N PHE A 604 -9.47 -39.35 -47.82
CA PHE A 604 -10.44 -38.31 -48.18
C PHE A 604 -11.86 -38.87 -48.34
N TRP A 605 -12.03 -39.96 -49.08
CA TRP A 605 -13.36 -40.56 -49.29
C TRP A 605 -13.94 -41.16 -48.01
N ALA A 606 -13.11 -41.75 -47.14
CA ALA A 606 -13.53 -42.21 -45.82
C ALA A 606 -14.05 -41.04 -44.96
N TRP A 607 -13.29 -39.94 -44.88
CA TRP A 607 -13.72 -38.72 -44.19
C TRP A 607 -14.99 -38.12 -44.79
N LEU A 608 -15.08 -38.01 -46.11
CA LEU A 608 -16.25 -37.45 -46.80
C LEU A 608 -17.52 -38.26 -46.50
N THR A 609 -17.37 -39.57 -46.30
CA THR A 609 -18.46 -40.44 -45.86
C THR A 609 -18.94 -40.02 -44.47
N ALA A 610 -18.05 -39.83 -43.50
CA ALA A 610 -18.48 -39.39 -42.17
C ALA A 610 -18.97 -37.92 -42.12
N SER A 611 -18.60 -37.10 -43.11
CA SER A 611 -18.85 -35.65 -43.12
C SER A 611 -20.30 -35.25 -43.37
N SER A 612 -20.77 -34.23 -42.65
CA SER A 612 -22.06 -33.56 -42.90
C SER A 612 -22.08 -32.75 -44.20
N LEU A 613 -20.91 -32.46 -44.77
CA LEU A 613 -20.77 -31.73 -46.04
C LEU A 613 -20.87 -32.65 -47.27
N ARG A 614 -21.04 -33.96 -47.07
CA ARG A 614 -21.01 -34.99 -48.13
C ARG A 614 -21.82 -34.60 -49.37
N ASP A 615 -23.09 -34.28 -49.17
CA ASP A 615 -24.02 -33.91 -50.24
C ASP A 615 -23.54 -32.70 -51.06
N GLN A 616 -23.20 -31.62 -50.35
CA GLN A 616 -22.79 -30.37 -50.97
C GLN A 616 -21.50 -30.53 -51.77
N ILE A 617 -20.53 -31.26 -51.21
CA ILE A 617 -19.25 -31.52 -51.86
C ILE A 617 -19.46 -32.41 -53.09
N CYS A 618 -20.25 -33.48 -52.99
CA CYS A 618 -20.56 -34.34 -54.14
C CYS A 618 -21.27 -33.58 -55.26
N ASP A 619 -22.22 -32.70 -54.93
CA ASP A 619 -22.90 -31.84 -55.91
C ASP A 619 -21.91 -30.91 -56.63
N VAL A 620 -20.98 -30.26 -55.90
CA VAL A 620 -19.96 -29.40 -56.52
C VAL A 620 -18.96 -30.23 -57.34
N LEU A 621 -18.48 -31.36 -56.81
CA LEU A 621 -17.59 -32.26 -57.54
C LEU A 621 -18.22 -32.76 -58.83
N SER A 622 -19.53 -33.01 -58.84
CA SER A 622 -20.31 -33.49 -60.00
C SER A 622 -20.25 -32.56 -61.22
N THR A 623 -19.98 -31.28 -60.95
CA THR A 623 -19.92 -30.20 -61.95
C THR A 623 -18.50 -29.64 -62.12
N SER A 624 -17.56 -30.07 -61.29
CA SER A 624 -16.15 -29.67 -61.34
C SER A 624 -15.35 -30.47 -62.38
N ASN A 625 -14.13 -30.00 -62.70
CA ASN A 625 -13.16 -30.76 -63.49
C ASN A 625 -12.07 -31.43 -62.61
N LEU A 626 -12.29 -31.51 -61.30
CA LEU A 626 -11.35 -32.13 -60.37
C LEU A 626 -11.37 -33.65 -60.52
N ARG A 627 -10.19 -34.23 -60.76
CA ARG A 627 -10.00 -35.68 -60.90
C ARG A 627 -9.70 -36.28 -59.53
N VAL A 628 -10.75 -36.68 -58.83
CA VAL A 628 -10.67 -37.20 -57.45
C VAL A 628 -11.28 -38.59 -57.30
N LEU A 629 -11.70 -39.22 -58.39
CA LEU A 629 -12.25 -40.58 -58.40
C LEU A 629 -11.21 -41.58 -58.93
N PRO A 630 -10.59 -42.42 -58.09
CA PRO A 630 -9.66 -43.45 -58.54
C PRO A 630 -10.40 -44.69 -59.06
N ASP A 631 -9.88 -45.30 -60.13
CA ASP A 631 -10.31 -46.61 -60.60
C ASP A 631 -9.45 -47.76 -60.03
N THR A 632 -9.78 -49.01 -60.34
CA THR A 632 -9.06 -50.22 -59.87
C THR A 632 -7.62 -50.30 -60.36
N LYS A 633 -7.25 -49.50 -61.37
CA LYS A 633 -5.88 -49.35 -61.88
C LYS A 633 -5.18 -48.10 -61.33
N ARG A 634 -5.85 -47.35 -60.45
CA ARG A 634 -5.42 -46.10 -59.82
C ARG A 634 -5.34 -44.89 -60.77
N ASP A 635 -6.01 -44.95 -61.92
CA ASP A 635 -6.19 -43.77 -62.76
C ASP A 635 -7.29 -42.86 -62.18
N LEU A 636 -7.12 -41.55 -62.32
CA LEU A 636 -8.00 -40.54 -61.71
C LEU A 636 -8.98 -39.95 -62.71
N HIS A 637 -10.25 -39.99 -62.35
CA HIS A 637 -11.37 -39.54 -63.16
C HIS A 637 -12.13 -38.39 -62.50
N ILE A 638 -12.80 -37.59 -63.33
CA ILE A 638 -13.72 -36.55 -62.88
C ILE A 638 -15.02 -37.19 -62.41
N LEU A 639 -15.61 -36.65 -61.35
CA LEU A 639 -16.96 -37.00 -60.95
C LEU A 639 -17.92 -36.29 -61.92
N LYS A 640 -18.09 -36.78 -63.15
CA LYS A 640 -19.21 -36.34 -64.02
C LYS A 640 -20.23 -37.44 -64.07
N THR A 641 -21.44 -37.09 -64.46
CA THR A 641 -22.57 -37.99 -64.76
C THR A 641 -22.18 -38.96 -65.90
N ILE A 642 -21.31 -39.92 -65.61
CA ILE A 642 -20.74 -40.87 -66.54
C ILE A 642 -20.77 -42.24 -65.85
N PHE A 643 -21.34 -43.20 -66.56
CA PHE A 643 -21.46 -44.60 -66.16
C PHE A 643 -20.08 -45.19 -65.92
N PHE A 644 -19.78 -45.55 -64.68
CA PHE A 644 -18.69 -46.46 -64.36
C PHE A 644 -19.27 -47.87 -64.24
N ASP A 645 -18.60 -48.85 -64.83
CA ASP A 645 -18.85 -50.24 -64.46
C ASP A 645 -18.35 -50.39 -63.02
N THR A 646 -19.22 -50.80 -62.12
CA THR A 646 -18.95 -50.74 -60.68
C THR A 646 -17.79 -51.64 -60.24
N GLY A 647 -17.35 -52.57 -61.09
CA GLY A 647 -16.15 -53.39 -60.88
C GLY A 647 -14.82 -52.69 -61.17
N GLU A 648 -14.84 -51.45 -61.66
CA GLU A 648 -13.63 -50.63 -61.92
C GLU A 648 -13.41 -49.55 -60.87
N ILE A 649 -14.21 -49.44 -59.81
CA ILE A 649 -14.00 -48.48 -58.71
C ILE A 649 -13.59 -49.25 -57.45
N ASP A 650 -12.73 -48.67 -56.62
CA ASP A 650 -12.37 -49.22 -55.31
C ASP A 650 -13.61 -49.50 -54.44
N ASP A 651 -13.69 -50.70 -53.85
CA ASP A 651 -14.84 -51.21 -53.10
C ASP A 651 -15.29 -50.25 -51.97
N HIS A 652 -14.35 -49.52 -51.35
CA HIS A 652 -14.64 -48.57 -50.27
C HIS A 652 -15.35 -47.32 -50.81
N ILE A 653 -14.95 -46.82 -51.97
CA ILE A 653 -15.54 -45.64 -52.64
C ILE A 653 -16.90 -46.00 -53.26
N GLN A 654 -17.05 -47.23 -53.74
CA GLN A 654 -18.32 -47.76 -54.26
C GLN A 654 -19.43 -47.74 -53.19
N ALA A 655 -19.09 -47.99 -51.92
CA ALA A 655 -20.01 -47.88 -50.79
C ALA A 655 -20.44 -46.42 -50.48
N VAL A 656 -19.59 -45.43 -50.78
CA VAL A 656 -19.89 -43.99 -50.59
C VAL A 656 -20.82 -43.48 -51.69
N LEU A 657 -20.49 -43.81 -52.94
CA LEU A 657 -21.28 -43.42 -54.12
C LEU A 657 -22.66 -44.09 -54.13
N SER A 658 -22.77 -45.32 -53.62
CA SER A 658 -24.04 -46.06 -53.59
C SER A 658 -25.10 -45.45 -52.67
N ASN A 659 -24.70 -44.68 -51.65
CA ASN A 659 -25.60 -44.08 -50.67
C ASN A 659 -26.19 -42.71 -51.07
N HIS A 660 -25.68 -42.01 -52.09
CA HIS A 660 -26.24 -40.72 -52.56
C HIS A 660 -26.35 -40.58 -54.08
N VAL A 661 -25.33 -41.03 -54.82
CA VAL A 661 -25.22 -40.77 -56.27
C VAL A 661 -26.18 -41.64 -57.09
N ILE A 662 -26.54 -42.83 -56.58
CA ILE A 662 -27.46 -43.76 -57.29
C ILE A 662 -28.89 -43.22 -57.40
N SER A 663 -29.30 -42.21 -56.59
CA SER A 663 -30.65 -41.64 -56.69
C SER A 663 -30.81 -40.56 -57.77
N ARG A 664 -29.71 -39.97 -58.27
CA ARG A 664 -29.73 -38.89 -59.29
C ARG A 664 -29.00 -39.22 -60.60
N ILE A 665 -28.21 -40.29 -60.64
CA ILE A 665 -27.68 -40.84 -61.88
C ILE A 665 -28.57 -42.00 -62.29
N SER A 666 -29.19 -41.90 -63.47
CA SER A 666 -29.86 -43.04 -64.11
C SER A 666 -28.82 -44.10 -64.47
N VAL A 667 -28.38 -44.89 -63.50
CA VAL A 667 -27.65 -46.13 -63.75
C VAL A 667 -28.70 -47.23 -63.92
N THR A 668 -28.88 -47.68 -65.16
CA THR A 668 -29.54 -48.96 -65.43
C THR A 668 -28.74 -50.08 -64.75
N MET A 669 -29.17 -50.48 -63.55
CA MET A 669 -28.76 -51.73 -62.94
C MET A 669 -29.25 -52.90 -63.81
N LYS A 670 -28.35 -53.76 -64.27
CA LYS A 670 -28.70 -55.16 -64.51
C LYS A 670 -28.54 -55.92 -63.19
N PRO A 671 -29.52 -56.76 -62.81
CA PRO A 671 -29.60 -57.33 -61.47
C PRO A 671 -28.61 -58.48 -61.31
N PHE A 672 -27.77 -58.44 -60.28
CA PHE A 672 -27.13 -59.65 -59.74
C PHE A 672 -27.17 -59.66 -58.21
N ILE A 673 -28.17 -60.39 -57.71
CA ILE A 673 -28.14 -61.30 -56.55
C ILE A 673 -27.43 -60.78 -55.29
N TRP A 674 -28.23 -60.24 -54.37
CA TRP A 674 -27.92 -60.26 -52.94
C TRP A 674 -28.06 -61.69 -52.42
N LEU A 675 -26.95 -62.31 -52.01
CA LEU A 675 -26.97 -63.43 -51.06
C LEU A 675 -26.36 -62.97 -49.75
N SER A 676 -27.26 -62.78 -48.80
CA SER A 676 -27.10 -62.70 -47.36
C SER A 676 -26.00 -63.59 -46.77
N ILE A 677 -25.17 -63.02 -45.89
CA ILE A 677 -24.63 -63.74 -44.73
C ILE A 677 -24.77 -62.83 -43.50
N SER A 678 -25.67 -63.23 -42.61
CA SER A 678 -25.79 -62.77 -41.22
C SER A 678 -24.59 -63.27 -40.42
N PRO A 679 -24.09 -62.55 -39.40
CA PRO A 679 -23.26 -63.16 -38.38
C PRO A 679 -24.16 -63.87 -37.36
N ALA A 680 -23.77 -65.08 -36.97
CA ALA A 680 -24.25 -65.76 -35.78
C ALA A 680 -23.02 -66.23 -34.97
N ALA A 681 -23.16 -66.06 -33.64
CA ALA A 681 -22.24 -66.32 -32.53
C ALA A 681 -21.17 -65.26 -32.27
#